data_AF-A0A7W4UFI3-F1
#
_entry.id   AF-A0A7W4UFI3-F1
#
_cell.length_a   1.000
_cell.length_b   1.000
_cell.length_c   1.000
_cell.angle_alpha   90.00
_cell.angle_beta   90.00
_cell.angle_gamma   90.00
#
_symmetry.space_group_name_H-M   'P 1'
#
loop_
_entity.id
_entity.type
_entity.pdbx_description
1 polymer ?
#
loop_
_entity_poly.entity_id
_entity_poly.type
_entity_poly.pdbx_seq_one_letter_code
_entity_poly.pdbx_strand_id
1 'polypeptide(L)'
;MRTRRQLHPLAAAATAATVLALATVVPGATAATAVSCPDVQAVWARGSGQSLGGAEHVRFQDQLDARVDDSVDLDLYELGSDTIDGSSYPAVPVAPDAGWDSITNAIGAKFGSGGSFEYGDSVEEGVAELTAFLAERDGCTGTRFVLAGYSQGAQVVGQAYAALPDATKDRVVFNALFGDPKLYLPEGEGPWAPACKGQELSAWRRTVPDCNTDNGSLGARKPYLPSGFDDRTGLWCADDDFVCGSDKRAWVASGHGTYPAAGGAIDAAAQEIAGLLAEAMPSRADAFDATLYPIRSGSTGLDVLFVIDSTGSMSGRIEAAKQFAATMAETVAASRGRVALVEYRDAGDDFVAVTRSGLTTDVAAFRAALDPISADGGGDTPEALLTALMTGFDELEWRPGATKAAVVLTDAEYHDPDVATGVTLAEVAARSLEIDPVNVYPVVPAWLAPNGYTALADQTSGQVIVDDGDTVGALADALTRVTERPVAALANTTYLARPGEEVRFDASGSYAIDSTITRYDWDVDGDGVFEQTTTEPVATHTYPAELTGQMQVRVTDANGLIGSMSVPVTITLTPPDDGLPAAPTSVTATPTAPVDGLSEVTVAWDGDTAGVAEWGVTVDGVPVARVPVTERSVVLTDVRRGDAVEIGVLGLTAETAVGDARSVVVPAASPEPAPAGPGAPGGPGTSVPGGPAGQAPAPGSASPVTAPVDTAAPATPTSAGTRAAPVRATPADAARRGVLARTGLDVGAVAGAAMVLMIAGAAALVVSHRRRLRAHR
;
A
#
# COMPACT_ATOMS: atom_id res chain seq x y z
N MET A 1 -10.77 -28.88 -63.44
CA MET A 1 -11.56 -29.91 -64.15
C MET A 1 -12.35 -30.68 -63.09
N ARG A 2 -13.62 -30.33 -62.89
CA ARG A 2 -14.80 -31.01 -63.47
C ARG A 2 -14.96 -32.45 -62.94
N THR A 3 -15.85 -32.65 -61.95
CA THR A 3 -17.21 -33.26 -62.11
C THR A 3 -17.17 -34.80 -62.03
N ARG A 4 -18.10 -35.57 -61.46
CA ARG A 4 -19.44 -35.37 -60.87
C ARG A 4 -19.97 -36.79 -60.55
N ARG A 5 -21.04 -36.85 -59.71
CA ARG A 5 -22.22 -37.75 -59.81
C ARG A 5 -21.97 -39.23 -59.45
N GLN A 6 -22.91 -40.02 -58.90
CA GLN A 6 -24.32 -39.91 -58.49
C GLN A 6 -24.77 -41.27 -57.90
N LEU A 7 -25.75 -41.25 -56.97
CA LEU A 7 -26.90 -42.22 -56.83
C LEU A 7 -26.55 -43.69 -56.46
N HIS A 8 -27.29 -44.48 -55.68
CA HIS A 8 -28.66 -44.46 -55.16
C HIS A 8 -28.85 -45.57 -54.05
N PRO A 9 -30.02 -45.67 -53.38
CA PRO A 9 -30.33 -46.37 -52.13
C PRO A 9 -31.05 -47.72 -52.33
N LEU A 10 -31.56 -48.34 -51.23
CA LEU A 10 -32.78 -49.19 -51.09
C LEU A 10 -32.90 -49.54 -49.58
N ALA A 11 -33.82 -49.03 -48.75
CA ALA A 11 -35.29 -49.16 -48.68
C ALA A 11 -35.81 -50.57 -48.36
N ALA A 12 -36.37 -50.77 -47.15
CA ALA A 12 -37.74 -51.27 -46.93
C ALA A 12 -38.06 -51.40 -45.42
N ALA A 13 -39.24 -50.92 -45.07
CA ALA A 13 -39.82 -50.84 -43.73
C ALA A 13 -40.55 -52.14 -43.31
N ALA A 14 -40.65 -52.37 -42.00
CA ALA A 14 -41.77 -53.10 -41.41
C ALA A 14 -42.01 -52.65 -39.96
N THR A 15 -43.24 -52.19 -39.73
CA THR A 15 -43.90 -51.81 -38.48
C THR A 15 -43.94 -52.91 -37.43
N ALA A 16 -43.76 -52.57 -36.14
CA ALA A 16 -44.35 -53.32 -35.03
C ALA A 16 -44.63 -52.41 -33.83
N ALA A 17 -45.82 -52.63 -33.27
CA ALA A 17 -46.53 -51.82 -32.31
C ALA A 17 -45.86 -51.65 -30.94
N THR A 18 -46.12 -50.47 -30.39
CA THR A 18 -45.92 -50.01 -29.01
C THR A 18 -46.56 -50.95 -28.00
N VAL A 19 -45.80 -51.40 -27.00
CA VAL A 19 -46.32 -51.89 -25.71
C VAL A 19 -45.79 -50.96 -24.63
N LEU A 20 -46.71 -50.17 -24.08
CA LEU A 20 -46.49 -49.25 -22.98
C LEU A 20 -46.42 -50.06 -21.67
N ALA A 21 -45.21 -50.28 -21.16
CA ALA A 21 -45.02 -50.76 -19.79
C ALA A 21 -44.63 -49.55 -18.93
N LEU A 22 -45.53 -49.15 -18.02
CA LEU A 22 -45.25 -48.20 -16.95
C LEU A 22 -44.16 -48.80 -16.05
N ALA A 23 -42.91 -48.38 -16.24
CA ALA A 23 -41.89 -48.46 -15.22
C ALA A 23 -41.94 -47.15 -14.43
N THR A 24 -42.35 -47.22 -13.17
CA THR A 24 -42.14 -46.16 -12.19
C THR A 24 -40.64 -45.87 -12.10
N VAL A 25 -40.20 -44.80 -12.77
CA VAL A 25 -38.87 -44.23 -12.54
C VAL A 25 -38.92 -43.61 -11.15
N VAL A 26 -38.36 -44.32 -10.16
CA VAL A 26 -37.93 -43.67 -8.93
C VAL A 26 -36.88 -42.65 -9.36
N PRO A 27 -37.03 -41.35 -9.08
CA PRO A 27 -35.94 -40.41 -9.29
C PRO A 27 -34.76 -40.96 -8.49
N GLY A 28 -33.68 -41.33 -9.17
CA GLY A 28 -32.44 -41.65 -8.49
C GLY A 28 -32.11 -40.45 -7.62
N ALA A 29 -31.98 -40.68 -6.32
CA ALA A 29 -31.37 -39.70 -5.43
C ALA A 29 -30.06 -39.30 -6.10
N THR A 30 -29.96 -38.05 -6.51
CA THR A 30 -28.68 -37.44 -6.87
C THR A 30 -27.78 -37.69 -5.68
N ALA A 31 -26.76 -38.53 -5.84
CA ALA A 31 -25.74 -38.67 -4.83
C ALA A 31 -25.16 -37.27 -4.64
N ALA A 32 -25.43 -36.66 -3.48
CA ALA A 32 -24.76 -35.44 -3.09
C ALA A 32 -23.26 -35.73 -3.20
N THR A 33 -22.56 -34.94 -4.00
CA THR A 33 -21.10 -34.97 -4.07
C THR A 33 -20.59 -34.83 -2.64
N ALA A 34 -19.81 -35.81 -2.17
CA ALA A 34 -19.26 -35.75 -0.82
C ALA A 34 -18.37 -34.51 -0.71
N VAL A 35 -18.64 -33.67 0.30
CA VAL A 35 -17.83 -32.48 0.58
C VAL A 35 -16.39 -32.91 0.89
N SER A 36 -15.40 -32.33 0.22
CA SER A 36 -13.99 -32.56 0.51
C SER A 36 -13.63 -31.94 1.86
N CYS A 37 -12.82 -32.66 2.66
CA CYS A 37 -12.28 -32.16 3.93
C CYS A 37 -10.75 -32.15 3.85
N PRO A 38 -10.16 -31.15 3.17
CA PRO A 38 -8.70 -31.01 3.12
C PRO A 38 -8.14 -30.72 4.52
N ASP A 39 -6.84 -30.92 4.71
CA ASP A 39 -6.18 -30.53 5.95
C ASP A 39 -6.20 -29.00 6.11
N VAL A 40 -5.94 -28.29 5.01
CA VAL A 40 -6.02 -26.83 4.92
C VAL A 40 -6.94 -26.43 3.75
N GLN A 41 -7.96 -25.64 4.03
CA GLN A 41 -8.81 -25.02 3.01
C GLN A 41 -8.53 -23.51 2.98
N ALA A 42 -7.86 -23.07 1.93
CA ALA A 42 -7.70 -21.66 1.63
C ALA A 42 -8.88 -21.16 0.77
N VAL A 43 -9.34 -19.93 1.02
CA VAL A 43 -10.39 -19.27 0.22
C VAL A 43 -9.93 -17.89 -0.21
N TRP A 44 -10.05 -17.59 -1.49
CA TRP A 44 -9.67 -16.32 -2.10
C TRP A 44 -10.88 -15.56 -2.65
N ALA A 45 -11.03 -14.29 -2.25
CA ALA A 45 -11.97 -13.36 -2.84
C ALA A 45 -11.21 -12.31 -3.67
N ARG A 46 -11.43 -12.33 -5.00
CA ARG A 46 -10.78 -11.43 -5.96
C ARG A 46 -11.28 -9.98 -5.87
N GLY A 47 -10.53 -9.05 -6.44
CA GLY A 47 -10.87 -7.62 -6.44
C GLY A 47 -11.91 -7.24 -7.51
N SER A 48 -12.43 -6.01 -7.40
CA SER A 48 -13.40 -5.47 -8.33
C SER A 48 -12.93 -5.51 -9.79
N GLY A 49 -13.77 -6.04 -10.66
CA GLY A 49 -13.51 -6.16 -12.10
C GLY A 49 -12.55 -7.29 -12.47
N GLN A 50 -11.99 -8.02 -11.49
CA GLN A 50 -11.08 -9.12 -11.78
C GLN A 50 -11.84 -10.35 -12.29
N SER A 51 -11.27 -10.99 -13.30
CA SER A 51 -11.67 -12.35 -13.70
C SER A 51 -11.08 -13.36 -12.73
N LEU A 52 -11.61 -14.59 -12.74
CA LEU A 52 -11.02 -15.73 -12.02
C LEU A 52 -9.54 -15.92 -12.42
N GLY A 53 -8.70 -16.29 -11.45
CA GLY A 53 -7.26 -16.43 -11.65
C GLY A 53 -6.54 -15.09 -11.90
N GLY A 54 -6.96 -14.02 -11.22
CA GLY A 54 -6.26 -12.72 -11.23
C GLY A 54 -4.82 -12.81 -10.71
N ALA A 55 -4.01 -11.77 -10.93
CA ALA A 55 -2.59 -11.79 -10.58
C ALA A 55 -2.34 -12.01 -9.07
N GLU A 56 -3.17 -11.40 -8.23
CA GLU A 56 -3.14 -11.50 -6.77
C GLU A 56 -3.53 -12.91 -6.30
N HIS A 57 -4.57 -13.50 -6.89
CA HIS A 57 -4.92 -14.90 -6.66
C HIS A 57 -3.74 -15.79 -6.99
N VAL A 58 -3.24 -15.72 -8.23
CA VAL A 58 -2.18 -16.61 -8.71
C VAL A 58 -0.95 -16.48 -7.82
N ARG A 59 -0.59 -15.24 -7.43
CA ARG A 59 0.50 -15.02 -6.50
C ARG A 59 0.24 -15.68 -5.15
N PHE A 60 -0.94 -15.50 -4.57
CA PHE A 60 -1.31 -16.09 -3.28
C PHE A 60 -1.26 -17.62 -3.33
N GLN A 61 -1.84 -18.23 -4.38
CA GLN A 61 -1.78 -19.67 -4.61
C GLN A 61 -0.33 -20.15 -4.71
N ASP A 62 0.47 -19.56 -5.60
CA ASP A 62 1.87 -19.93 -5.79
C ASP A 62 2.67 -19.82 -4.48
N GLN A 63 2.38 -18.80 -3.65
CA GLN A 63 3.08 -18.60 -2.40
C GLN A 63 2.66 -19.55 -1.28
N LEU A 64 1.38 -19.97 -1.24
CA LEU A 64 0.92 -21.02 -0.32
C LEU A 64 1.45 -22.39 -0.74
N ASP A 65 1.30 -22.77 -2.01
CA ASP A 65 1.75 -24.05 -2.55
C ASP A 65 3.27 -24.23 -2.37
N ALA A 66 4.05 -23.16 -2.52
CA ALA A 66 5.50 -23.20 -2.31
C ALA A 66 5.90 -23.43 -0.85
N ARG A 67 4.99 -23.26 0.11
CA ARG A 67 5.26 -23.32 1.57
C ARG A 67 4.59 -24.50 2.26
N VAL A 68 3.81 -25.29 1.54
CA VAL A 68 3.12 -26.46 2.09
C VAL A 68 3.63 -27.69 1.36
N ASP A 69 4.19 -28.65 2.09
CA ASP A 69 4.67 -29.89 1.48
C ASP A 69 3.53 -30.85 1.09
N ASP A 70 3.85 -31.85 0.26
CA ASP A 70 2.88 -32.83 -0.27
C ASP A 70 2.22 -33.73 0.81
N SER A 71 2.61 -33.62 2.09
CA SER A 71 2.01 -34.38 3.20
C SER A 71 0.77 -33.71 3.81
N VAL A 72 0.49 -32.47 3.41
CA VAL A 72 -0.71 -31.71 3.80
C VAL A 72 -1.60 -31.55 2.57
N ASP A 73 -2.86 -31.97 2.69
CA ASP A 73 -3.86 -31.72 1.66
C ASP A 73 -4.30 -30.25 1.75
N LEU A 74 -3.72 -29.41 0.90
CA LEU A 74 -4.08 -28.00 0.72
C LEU A 74 -4.99 -27.86 -0.50
N ASP A 75 -6.18 -27.27 -0.28
CA ASP A 75 -7.11 -26.92 -1.33
C ASP A 75 -7.41 -25.41 -1.31
N LEU A 76 -7.36 -24.78 -2.48
CA LEU A 76 -7.69 -23.36 -2.66
C LEU A 76 -9.00 -23.23 -3.43
N TYR A 77 -9.97 -22.55 -2.82
CA TYR A 77 -11.22 -22.17 -3.47
C TYR A 77 -11.22 -20.68 -3.80
N GLU A 78 -11.48 -20.33 -5.06
CA GLU A 78 -11.75 -18.94 -5.45
C GLU A 78 -13.25 -18.70 -5.50
N LEU A 79 -13.74 -17.72 -4.75
CA LEU A 79 -15.16 -17.35 -4.78
C LEU A 79 -15.59 -17.00 -6.20
N GLY A 80 -16.78 -17.45 -6.60
CA GLY A 80 -17.33 -17.29 -7.95
C GLY A 80 -16.82 -18.31 -8.98
N SER A 81 -15.94 -19.23 -8.60
CA SER A 81 -15.55 -20.35 -9.47
C SER A 81 -16.64 -21.42 -9.57
N ASP A 82 -17.51 -21.51 -8.57
CA ASP A 82 -18.72 -22.32 -8.54
C ASP A 82 -19.94 -21.49 -8.08
N THR A 83 -21.09 -22.16 -7.95
CA THR A 83 -22.30 -21.60 -7.33
C THR A 83 -22.64 -22.41 -6.09
N ILE A 84 -22.55 -21.78 -4.92
CA ILE A 84 -22.76 -22.42 -3.62
C ILE A 84 -24.00 -21.80 -2.97
N ASP A 85 -24.97 -22.63 -2.59
CA ASP A 85 -26.30 -22.22 -2.10
C ASP A 85 -27.01 -21.15 -2.97
N GLY A 86 -26.76 -21.18 -4.29
CA GLY A 86 -27.33 -20.24 -5.24
C GLY A 86 -26.57 -18.91 -5.38
N SER A 87 -25.49 -18.70 -4.65
CA SER A 87 -24.63 -17.52 -4.72
C SER A 87 -23.35 -17.79 -5.51
N SER A 88 -22.90 -16.81 -6.30
CA SER A 88 -21.64 -16.86 -7.04
C SER A 88 -21.02 -15.47 -7.16
N TYR A 89 -19.93 -15.22 -6.45
CA TYR A 89 -19.29 -13.91 -6.31
C TYR A 89 -18.88 -13.33 -7.66
N PRO A 90 -19.53 -12.25 -8.13
CA PRO A 90 -19.28 -11.72 -9.46
C PRO A 90 -18.07 -10.78 -9.53
N ALA A 91 -17.60 -10.27 -8.39
CA ALA A 91 -16.50 -9.30 -8.28
C ALA A 91 -16.67 -8.09 -9.23
N VAL A 92 -17.81 -7.41 -9.16
CA VAL A 92 -18.15 -6.39 -10.16
C VAL A 92 -17.16 -5.21 -10.12
N PRO A 93 -16.84 -4.61 -11.28
CA PRO A 93 -15.98 -3.45 -11.32
C PRO A 93 -16.65 -2.23 -10.69
N VAL A 94 -15.86 -1.41 -10.00
CA VAL A 94 -16.28 -0.06 -9.62
C VAL A 94 -16.07 0.83 -10.86
N ALA A 95 -17.05 0.84 -11.77
CA ALA A 95 -17.13 1.65 -13.01
C ALA A 95 -15.77 2.03 -13.68
N PRO A 96 -15.20 1.18 -14.58
CA PRO A 96 -13.90 1.43 -15.19
C PRO A 96 -13.92 2.40 -16.39
N ASP A 97 -15.09 2.76 -16.92
CA ASP A 97 -15.19 3.45 -18.21
C ASP A 97 -15.39 4.98 -18.11
N ALA A 98 -15.54 5.54 -16.90
CA ALA A 98 -15.84 6.97 -16.79
C ALA A 98 -15.39 7.68 -15.49
N GLY A 99 -14.48 7.14 -14.67
CA GLY A 99 -13.99 7.86 -13.47
C GLY A 99 -15.13 8.42 -12.61
N TRP A 100 -14.90 9.51 -11.87
CA TRP A 100 -15.98 10.24 -11.19
C TRP A 100 -17.09 10.74 -12.16
N ASP A 101 -16.84 10.78 -13.47
CA ASP A 101 -17.84 11.16 -14.50
C ASP A 101 -18.90 10.05 -14.77
N SER A 102 -18.65 8.82 -14.33
CA SER A 102 -19.63 7.72 -14.35
C SER A 102 -20.66 7.81 -13.23
N ILE A 103 -20.30 8.49 -12.14
CA ILE A 103 -21.16 8.74 -10.97
C ILE A 103 -21.95 10.05 -11.15
N THR A 104 -21.57 10.94 -12.07
CA THR A 104 -22.10 12.32 -12.13
C THR A 104 -22.97 12.66 -13.34
N ASN A 105 -23.26 11.73 -14.25
CA ASN A 105 -24.15 12.04 -15.38
C ASN A 105 -25.64 11.95 -15.03
N ALA A 106 -26.10 12.88 -14.19
CA ALA A 106 -27.47 13.37 -14.18
C ALA A 106 -27.50 14.84 -13.73
N ILE A 107 -27.27 15.77 -14.67
CA ILE A 107 -27.59 17.19 -14.45
C ILE A 107 -29.12 17.30 -14.33
N GLY A 108 -29.58 17.29 -13.07
CA GLY A 108 -30.97 17.40 -12.61
C GLY A 108 -31.03 17.04 -11.13
N ALA A 109 -31.95 17.61 -10.34
CA ALA A 109 -31.98 17.56 -8.86
C ALA A 109 -32.23 16.17 -8.22
N LYS A 110 -31.87 15.06 -8.87
CA LYS A 110 -32.11 13.67 -8.47
C LYS A 110 -30.96 12.77 -8.95
N PHE A 111 -30.30 12.07 -8.03
CA PHE A 111 -29.16 11.17 -8.32
C PHE A 111 -29.52 9.72 -8.01
N GLY A 112 -29.36 8.80 -8.97
CA GLY A 112 -29.66 7.39 -8.77
C GLY A 112 -28.52 6.65 -8.09
N SER A 113 -28.83 5.88 -7.04
CA SER A 113 -27.85 5.08 -6.28
C SER A 113 -27.48 3.73 -6.95
N GLY A 114 -27.91 3.51 -8.20
CA GLY A 114 -27.71 2.29 -9.01
C GLY A 114 -26.34 1.60 -8.90
N GLY A 115 -25.25 2.35 -9.13
CA GLY A 115 -23.89 1.79 -9.11
C GLY A 115 -23.39 1.38 -7.72
N SER A 116 -23.88 2.03 -6.66
CA SER A 116 -23.62 1.57 -5.28
C SER A 116 -24.32 0.25 -4.97
N PHE A 117 -25.46 -0.03 -5.62
CA PHE A 117 -26.13 -1.32 -5.49
C PHE A 117 -25.42 -2.44 -6.21
N GLU A 118 -24.91 -2.25 -7.42
CA GLU A 118 -24.20 -3.34 -8.11
C GLU A 118 -22.97 -3.79 -7.31
N TYR A 119 -22.21 -2.83 -6.77
CA TYR A 119 -21.10 -3.13 -5.87
C TYR A 119 -21.57 -3.82 -4.58
N GLY A 120 -22.60 -3.28 -3.92
CA GLY A 120 -23.17 -3.84 -2.70
C GLY A 120 -23.68 -5.28 -2.90
N ASP A 121 -24.49 -5.51 -3.94
CA ASP A 121 -25.04 -6.82 -4.32
C ASP A 121 -23.91 -7.83 -4.58
N SER A 122 -22.84 -7.38 -5.27
CA SER A 122 -21.65 -8.22 -5.48
C SER A 122 -20.97 -8.59 -4.16
N VAL A 123 -20.89 -7.68 -3.19
CA VAL A 123 -20.30 -7.97 -1.87
C VAL A 123 -21.21 -8.93 -1.10
N GLU A 124 -22.52 -8.68 -1.06
CA GLU A 124 -23.50 -9.53 -0.39
C GLU A 124 -23.49 -10.96 -0.95
N GLU A 125 -23.43 -11.11 -2.28
CA GLU A 125 -23.35 -12.41 -2.94
C GLU A 125 -22.04 -13.14 -2.60
N GLY A 126 -20.91 -12.42 -2.54
CA GLY A 126 -19.64 -12.99 -2.10
C GLY A 126 -19.64 -13.42 -0.63
N VAL A 127 -20.27 -12.63 0.25
CA VAL A 127 -20.43 -12.97 1.67
C VAL A 127 -21.29 -14.22 1.83
N ALA A 128 -22.42 -14.29 1.10
CA ALA A 128 -23.30 -15.44 1.10
C ALA A 128 -22.59 -16.71 0.61
N GLU A 129 -21.88 -16.63 -0.51
CA GLU A 129 -21.11 -17.76 -1.05
C GLU A 129 -20.03 -18.24 -0.07
N LEU A 130 -19.21 -17.33 0.48
CA LEU A 130 -18.14 -17.68 1.42
C LEU A 130 -18.69 -18.33 2.69
N THR A 131 -19.75 -17.75 3.27
CA THR A 131 -20.36 -18.30 4.49
C THR A 131 -20.99 -19.67 4.23
N ALA A 132 -21.68 -19.87 3.10
CA ALA A 132 -22.23 -21.16 2.70
C ALA A 132 -21.14 -22.21 2.44
N PHE A 133 -20.07 -21.84 1.72
CA PHE A 133 -18.94 -22.71 1.42
C PHE A 133 -18.26 -23.27 2.68
N LEU A 134 -18.09 -22.42 3.70
CA LEU A 134 -17.53 -22.83 4.99
C LEU A 134 -18.53 -23.67 5.80
N ALA A 135 -19.82 -23.34 5.76
CA ALA A 135 -20.87 -24.08 6.46
C ALA A 135 -21.04 -25.52 5.93
N GLU A 136 -20.90 -25.75 4.63
CA GLU A 136 -20.89 -27.11 4.05
C GLU A 136 -19.78 -28.00 4.65
N ARG A 137 -18.71 -27.38 5.19
CA ARG A 137 -17.54 -28.01 5.81
C ARG A 137 -17.58 -27.99 7.34
N ASP A 138 -18.74 -27.75 7.96
CA ASP A 138 -18.89 -27.85 9.42
C ASP A 138 -18.59 -29.25 9.97
N GLY A 139 -18.82 -30.29 9.16
CA GLY A 139 -18.42 -31.66 9.47
C GLY A 139 -16.91 -31.92 9.43
N CYS A 140 -16.13 -31.06 8.76
CA CYS A 140 -14.69 -31.18 8.59
C CYS A 140 -13.95 -30.59 9.80
N THR A 141 -14.07 -31.24 10.96
CA THR A 141 -13.53 -30.73 12.24
C THR A 141 -11.99 -30.62 12.29
N GLY A 142 -11.28 -31.37 11.44
CA GLY A 142 -9.82 -31.32 11.33
C GLY A 142 -9.30 -30.24 10.36
N THR A 143 -10.16 -29.71 9.49
CA THR A 143 -9.76 -28.72 8.48
C THR A 143 -9.45 -27.38 9.14
N ARG A 144 -8.36 -26.76 8.71
CA ARG A 144 -7.99 -25.39 9.04
C ARG A 144 -8.32 -24.47 7.87
N PHE A 145 -8.86 -23.29 8.15
CA PHE A 145 -9.25 -22.32 7.14
C PHE A 145 -8.24 -21.18 7.07
N VAL A 146 -7.92 -20.77 5.85
CA VAL A 146 -7.21 -19.53 5.55
C VAL A 146 -8.11 -18.71 4.64
N LEU A 147 -8.40 -17.48 5.03
CA LEU A 147 -9.23 -16.57 4.24
C LEU A 147 -8.36 -15.44 3.71
N ALA A 148 -8.53 -15.06 2.46
CA ALA A 148 -7.81 -13.96 1.88
C ALA A 148 -8.66 -13.20 0.86
N GLY A 149 -8.53 -11.88 0.85
CA GLY A 149 -9.28 -11.03 -0.07
C GLY A 149 -8.50 -9.79 -0.48
N TYR A 150 -8.68 -9.38 -1.73
CA TYR A 150 -8.08 -8.17 -2.28
C TYR A 150 -9.17 -7.17 -2.70
N SER A 151 -9.01 -5.89 -2.34
CA SER A 151 -9.92 -4.80 -2.72
C SER A 151 -11.36 -5.12 -2.27
N GLN A 152 -12.35 -5.13 -3.18
CA GLN A 152 -13.71 -5.59 -2.86
C GLN A 152 -13.74 -6.98 -2.20
N GLY A 153 -12.87 -7.90 -2.60
CA GLY A 153 -12.74 -9.22 -1.98
C GLY A 153 -12.28 -9.14 -0.52
N ALA A 154 -11.46 -8.16 -0.15
CA ALA A 154 -11.10 -7.93 1.25
C ALA A 154 -12.32 -7.49 2.07
N GLN A 155 -13.19 -6.65 1.49
CA GLN A 155 -14.47 -6.30 2.11
C GLN A 155 -15.37 -7.54 2.26
N VAL A 156 -15.50 -8.38 1.22
CA VAL A 156 -16.26 -9.63 1.27
C VAL A 156 -15.77 -10.52 2.41
N VAL A 157 -14.48 -10.78 2.46
CA VAL A 157 -13.89 -11.65 3.49
C VAL A 157 -14.07 -11.04 4.88
N GLY A 158 -13.81 -9.74 5.06
CA GLY A 158 -13.98 -9.07 6.34
C GLY A 158 -15.43 -9.09 6.86
N GLN A 159 -16.42 -8.87 5.97
CA GLN A 159 -17.83 -8.93 6.33
C GLN A 159 -18.29 -10.36 6.62
N ALA A 160 -17.90 -11.33 5.78
CA ALA A 160 -18.19 -12.73 6.00
C ALA A 160 -17.59 -13.21 7.33
N TYR A 161 -16.33 -12.86 7.61
CA TYR A 161 -15.65 -13.24 8.83
C TYR A 161 -16.40 -12.76 10.07
N ALA A 162 -16.93 -11.53 10.07
CA ALA A 162 -17.77 -11.03 11.17
C ALA A 162 -19.05 -11.87 11.36
N ALA A 163 -19.68 -12.30 10.25
CA ALA A 163 -20.92 -13.06 10.24
C ALA A 163 -20.76 -14.55 10.59
N LEU A 164 -19.55 -15.12 10.52
CA LEU A 164 -19.32 -16.54 10.81
C LEU A 164 -19.65 -16.91 12.27
N PRO A 165 -20.17 -18.13 12.53
CA PRO A 165 -20.26 -18.66 13.89
C PRO A 165 -18.86 -18.81 14.53
N ASP A 166 -18.76 -18.59 15.84
CA ASP A 166 -17.49 -18.69 16.58
C ASP A 166 -16.80 -20.05 16.39
N ALA A 167 -17.58 -21.14 16.31
CA ALA A 167 -17.05 -22.48 16.05
C ALA A 167 -16.33 -22.63 14.69
N THR A 168 -16.73 -21.83 13.69
CA THR A 168 -16.06 -21.79 12.38
C THR A 168 -14.87 -20.84 12.42
N LYS A 169 -15.03 -19.67 13.07
CA LYS A 169 -13.92 -18.73 13.29
C LYS A 169 -12.74 -19.36 14.05
N ASP A 170 -13.02 -20.25 15.01
CA ASP A 170 -11.99 -20.98 15.75
C ASP A 170 -11.12 -21.88 14.87
N ARG A 171 -11.63 -22.30 13.72
CA ARG A 171 -10.89 -23.07 12.71
C ARG A 171 -10.21 -22.19 11.66
N VAL A 172 -10.51 -20.90 11.61
CA VAL A 172 -9.77 -19.93 10.79
C VAL A 172 -8.45 -19.63 11.48
N VAL A 173 -7.37 -19.99 10.80
CA VAL A 173 -6.00 -19.77 11.24
C VAL A 173 -5.59 -18.33 10.96
N PHE A 174 -5.96 -17.80 9.78
CA PHE A 174 -5.64 -16.45 9.40
C PHE A 174 -6.61 -15.86 8.37
N ASN A 175 -6.80 -14.56 8.45
CA ASN A 175 -7.57 -13.74 7.53
C ASN A 175 -6.67 -12.62 6.95
N ALA A 176 -6.33 -12.69 5.66
CA ALA A 176 -5.44 -11.74 4.99
C ALA A 176 -6.22 -10.73 4.13
N LEU A 177 -6.17 -9.46 4.50
CA LEU A 177 -6.92 -8.38 3.85
C LEU A 177 -5.96 -7.42 3.13
N PHE A 178 -6.05 -7.35 1.81
CA PHE A 178 -5.20 -6.51 0.97
C PHE A 178 -6.02 -5.38 0.35
N GLY A 179 -5.65 -4.13 0.60
CA GLY A 179 -6.32 -2.98 0.00
C GLY A 179 -7.81 -2.87 0.37
N ASP A 180 -8.18 -3.20 1.62
CA ASP A 180 -9.58 -3.23 2.07
C ASP A 180 -10.24 -1.83 1.96
N PRO A 181 -11.25 -1.64 1.09
CA PRO A 181 -11.93 -0.36 0.95
C PRO A 181 -12.76 0.02 2.17
N LYS A 182 -12.98 -0.94 3.08
CA LYS A 182 -13.67 -0.78 4.36
C LYS A 182 -12.72 -0.91 5.55
N LEU A 183 -11.41 -0.74 5.32
CA LEU A 183 -10.37 -0.71 6.35
C LEU A 183 -10.79 0.15 7.55
N TYR A 184 -10.39 -0.26 8.75
CA TYR A 184 -10.47 0.58 9.93
C TYR A 184 -9.23 0.41 10.83
N LEU A 185 -8.58 1.53 11.14
CA LEU A 185 -7.41 1.67 12.00
C LEU A 185 -7.63 2.86 12.95
N PRO A 186 -8.21 2.64 14.15
CA PRO A 186 -8.53 3.73 15.08
C PRO A 186 -7.30 4.57 15.48
N GLU A 187 -6.11 3.96 15.46
CA GLU A 187 -4.85 4.62 15.80
C GLU A 187 -4.39 5.67 14.77
N GLY A 188 -4.99 5.70 13.58
CA GLY A 188 -4.76 6.71 12.55
C GLY A 188 -5.66 7.95 12.67
N GLU A 189 -6.68 7.92 13.53
CA GLU A 189 -7.68 9.00 13.60
C GLU A 189 -7.11 10.28 14.23
N GLY A 190 -7.31 11.42 13.55
CA GLY A 190 -7.08 12.76 14.08
C GLY A 190 -5.67 13.32 13.87
N PRO A 191 -5.46 14.63 14.16
CA PRO A 191 -4.27 15.37 13.76
C PRO A 191 -2.98 15.01 14.52
N TRP A 192 -3.08 14.15 15.53
CA TRP A 192 -1.97 13.65 16.35
C TRP A 192 -2.14 12.15 16.59
N ALA A 193 -2.44 11.43 15.51
CA ALA A 193 -2.72 10.01 15.48
C ALA A 193 -1.68 9.21 16.31
N PRO A 194 -2.10 8.34 17.24
CA PRO A 194 -1.19 7.45 17.97
C PRO A 194 -0.22 6.69 17.05
N ALA A 195 -0.69 6.23 15.89
CA ALA A 195 0.13 5.56 14.90
C ALA A 195 1.31 6.41 14.43
N CYS A 196 1.16 7.73 14.29
CA CYS A 196 2.26 8.61 13.88
C CYS A 196 3.37 8.77 14.93
N LYS A 197 3.14 8.27 16.15
CA LYS A 197 4.15 8.13 17.20
C LYS A 197 4.64 6.69 17.35
N GLY A 198 4.21 5.78 16.47
CA GLY A 198 4.43 4.33 16.58
C GLY A 198 3.73 3.69 17.78
N GLN A 199 2.61 4.27 18.24
CA GLN A 199 1.91 3.86 19.46
C GLN A 199 0.51 3.30 19.14
N GLU A 200 0.02 2.44 20.04
CA GLU A 200 -1.36 1.91 20.02
C GLU A 200 -1.75 1.24 18.68
N LEU A 201 -0.76 0.71 17.96
CA LEU A 201 -0.99 0.05 16.67
C LEU A 201 -1.91 -1.16 16.83
N SER A 202 -2.91 -1.26 15.96
CA SER A 202 -3.85 -2.37 15.94
C SER A 202 -3.13 -3.69 15.65
N ALA A 203 -3.53 -4.77 16.31
CA ALA A 203 -2.91 -6.09 16.15
C ALA A 203 -3.02 -6.65 14.72
N TRP A 204 -3.98 -6.15 13.93
CA TRP A 204 -4.14 -6.50 12.51
C TRP A 204 -3.34 -5.61 11.55
N ARG A 205 -2.75 -4.51 12.00
CA ARG A 205 -1.89 -3.65 11.16
C ARG A 205 -0.63 -4.43 10.78
N ARG A 206 -0.40 -4.62 9.48
CA ARG A 206 0.87 -5.14 8.93
C ARG A 206 1.57 -3.97 8.24
N THR A 207 1.79 -4.06 6.93
CA THR A 207 2.34 -2.94 6.17
C THR A 207 1.23 -1.94 5.85
N VAL A 208 1.20 -0.87 6.63
CA VAL A 208 0.40 0.33 6.38
C VAL A 208 1.37 1.50 6.59
N PRO A 209 2.05 1.97 5.53
CA PRO A 209 3.14 2.92 5.65
C PRO A 209 2.71 4.28 6.22
N ASP A 210 1.57 4.80 5.74
CA ASP A 210 1.00 6.04 6.23
C ASP A 210 0.41 5.85 7.63
N CYS A 211 0.89 6.69 8.55
CA CYS A 211 0.46 6.66 9.94
C CYS A 211 -0.92 7.29 10.16
N ASN A 212 -1.43 8.10 9.22
CA ASN A 212 -2.76 8.71 9.29
C ASN A 212 -3.84 7.84 8.61
N THR A 213 -3.48 6.66 8.08
CA THR A 213 -4.46 5.73 7.53
C THR A 213 -5.38 5.25 8.65
N ASP A 214 -6.65 5.64 8.55
CA ASP A 214 -7.69 5.38 9.56
C ASP A 214 -8.91 4.65 8.98
N ASN A 215 -9.32 5.00 7.76
CA ASN A 215 -10.38 4.33 7.03
C ASN A 215 -10.12 4.22 5.53
N GLY A 216 -10.70 3.18 4.93
CA GLY A 216 -10.73 3.03 3.48
C GLY A 216 -11.67 4.01 2.77
N SER A 217 -11.56 4.06 1.44
CA SER A 217 -12.32 4.94 0.54
C SER A 217 -13.84 4.78 0.62
N LEU A 218 -14.33 3.63 1.06
CA LEU A 218 -15.75 3.36 1.26
C LEU A 218 -16.15 3.50 2.73
N GLY A 219 -15.36 4.17 3.56
CA GLY A 219 -15.60 4.33 4.99
C GLY A 219 -15.27 3.09 5.81
N ALA A 220 -15.16 3.24 7.12
CA ALA A 220 -14.71 2.16 8.01
C ALA A 220 -15.81 1.12 8.31
N ARG A 221 -15.46 -0.18 8.26
CA ARG A 221 -16.26 -1.24 8.90
C ARG A 221 -16.05 -1.17 10.41
N LYS A 222 -17.10 -0.84 11.18
CA LYS A 222 -17.06 -0.72 12.65
C LYS A 222 -18.08 -1.64 13.33
N PRO A 223 -17.67 -2.54 14.27
CA PRO A 223 -16.28 -2.90 14.57
C PRO A 223 -15.60 -3.54 13.35
N TYR A 224 -14.28 -3.39 13.24
CA TYR A 224 -13.53 -3.92 12.09
C TYR A 224 -13.51 -5.44 12.06
N LEU A 225 -13.27 -6.02 13.24
CA LEU A 225 -13.16 -7.44 13.50
C LEU A 225 -14.11 -7.84 14.63
N PRO A 226 -14.58 -9.10 14.64
CA PRO A 226 -15.29 -9.65 15.78
C PRO A 226 -14.38 -9.68 17.03
N SER A 227 -14.97 -9.45 18.19
CA SER A 227 -14.26 -9.46 19.48
C SER A 227 -13.54 -10.80 19.72
N GLY A 228 -12.25 -10.76 20.07
CA GLY A 228 -11.44 -11.95 20.39
C GLY A 228 -10.78 -12.66 19.19
N PHE A 229 -10.76 -12.02 18.03
CA PHE A 229 -10.14 -12.54 16.79
C PHE A 229 -9.23 -11.50 16.12
N ASP A 230 -8.73 -10.54 16.90
CA ASP A 230 -7.90 -9.42 16.47
C ASP A 230 -6.47 -9.83 16.08
N ASP A 231 -5.97 -10.96 16.59
CA ASP A 231 -4.67 -11.54 16.30
C ASP A 231 -4.65 -12.48 15.07
N ARG A 232 -5.83 -12.83 14.54
CA ARG A 232 -5.99 -13.75 13.39
C ARG A 232 -6.32 -13.04 12.08
N THR A 233 -6.12 -11.73 12.03
CA THR A 233 -6.27 -10.94 10.80
C THR A 233 -5.00 -10.14 10.54
N GLY A 234 -4.56 -10.11 9.29
CA GLY A 234 -3.54 -9.19 8.80
C GLY A 234 -4.13 -8.25 7.77
N LEU A 235 -3.75 -6.99 7.83
CA LEU A 235 -4.19 -5.92 6.95
C LEU A 235 -3.00 -5.23 6.33
N TRP A 236 -2.99 -5.19 5.00
CA TRP A 236 -1.99 -4.49 4.20
C TRP A 236 -2.67 -3.41 3.38
N CYS A 237 -2.13 -2.20 3.46
CA CYS A 237 -2.54 -1.05 2.66
C CYS A 237 -1.28 -0.44 2.08
N ALA A 238 -1.07 -0.60 0.78
CA ALA A 238 0.12 -0.09 0.10
C ALA A 238 0.20 1.44 0.22
N ASP A 239 1.40 2.00 0.07
CA ASP A 239 1.56 3.45 -0.09
C ASP A 239 0.93 3.90 -1.42
N ASP A 240 0.49 5.16 -1.52
CA ASP A 240 -0.27 5.65 -2.70
C ASP A 240 -1.48 4.76 -3.07
N ASP A 241 -2.20 4.24 -2.06
CA ASP A 241 -3.43 3.44 -2.22
C ASP A 241 -4.65 4.15 -1.63
N PHE A 242 -5.37 4.84 -2.52
CA PHE A 242 -6.65 5.48 -2.19
C PHE A 242 -7.71 4.50 -1.71
N VAL A 243 -7.74 3.28 -2.23
CA VAL A 243 -8.82 2.34 -1.95
C VAL A 243 -8.88 2.01 -0.47
N CYS A 244 -7.74 1.67 0.13
CA CYS A 244 -7.64 1.39 1.57
C CYS A 244 -7.28 2.60 2.44
N GLY A 245 -6.98 3.75 1.83
CA GLY A 245 -6.91 5.04 2.53
C GLY A 245 -5.51 5.49 2.95
N SER A 246 -4.44 4.83 2.49
CA SER A 246 -3.06 5.33 2.60
C SER A 246 -2.83 6.60 1.77
N ASP A 247 -3.68 6.85 0.77
CA ASP A 247 -3.76 8.15 0.10
C ASP A 247 -5.19 8.68 0.17
N LYS A 248 -5.35 9.97 0.41
CA LYS A 248 -6.67 10.61 0.46
C LYS A 248 -7.04 11.27 -0.88
N ARG A 249 -6.10 11.37 -1.83
CA ARG A 249 -6.32 11.84 -3.20
C ARG A 249 -7.05 10.78 -3.99
N ALA A 250 -8.25 11.10 -4.46
CA ALA A 250 -9.06 10.14 -5.19
C ALA A 250 -8.32 9.61 -6.43
N TRP A 251 -8.31 8.27 -6.56
CA TRP A 251 -7.70 7.52 -7.67
C TRP A 251 -6.19 7.56 -7.77
N VAL A 252 -5.48 8.10 -6.78
CA VAL A 252 -4.07 7.72 -6.58
C VAL A 252 -4.08 6.28 -6.08
N ALA A 253 -3.86 5.35 -7.00
CA ALA A 253 -3.94 3.92 -6.77
C ALA A 253 -2.73 3.19 -7.38
N SER A 254 -1.60 3.90 -7.54
CA SER A 254 -0.35 3.30 -7.98
C SER A 254 0.11 2.20 -7.05
N GLY A 255 -0.20 2.30 -5.75
CA GLY A 255 -0.01 1.23 -4.77
C GLY A 255 -1.02 0.09 -4.87
N HIS A 256 -2.27 0.38 -5.23
CA HIS A 256 -3.36 -0.59 -5.15
C HIS A 256 -3.13 -1.85 -6.00
N GLY A 257 -2.48 -1.71 -7.16
CA GLY A 257 -2.15 -2.85 -8.03
C GLY A 257 -0.86 -3.59 -7.68
N THR A 258 -0.19 -3.24 -6.58
CA THR A 258 1.19 -3.73 -6.28
C THR A 258 1.24 -4.93 -5.35
N TYR A 259 0.13 -5.35 -4.76
CA TYR A 259 0.07 -6.52 -3.87
C TYR A 259 0.66 -7.83 -4.45
N PRO A 260 0.58 -8.14 -5.77
CA PRO A 260 1.20 -9.36 -6.32
C PRO A 260 2.71 -9.22 -6.60
N ALA A 261 3.32 -8.07 -6.29
CA ALA A 261 4.75 -7.89 -6.47
C ALA A 261 5.55 -8.89 -5.62
N ALA A 262 6.61 -9.46 -6.21
CA ALA A 262 7.50 -10.36 -5.50
C ALA A 262 8.16 -9.64 -4.32
N GLY A 263 8.15 -10.29 -3.15
CA GLY A 263 8.58 -9.76 -1.85
C GLY A 263 7.59 -8.76 -1.24
N GLY A 264 6.38 -8.64 -1.81
CA GLY A 264 5.33 -7.73 -1.35
C GLY A 264 4.39 -8.34 -0.31
N ALA A 265 3.25 -7.69 -0.13
CA ALA A 265 2.27 -8.01 0.90
C ALA A 265 1.73 -9.45 0.84
N ILE A 266 1.45 -9.98 -0.35
CA ILE A 266 0.92 -11.35 -0.50
C ILE A 266 1.94 -12.40 -0.05
N ASP A 267 3.23 -12.19 -0.36
CA ASP A 267 4.30 -13.09 0.09
C ASP A 267 4.46 -13.06 1.61
N ALA A 268 4.40 -11.86 2.20
CA ALA A 268 4.47 -11.67 3.65
C ALA A 268 3.29 -12.37 4.35
N ALA A 269 2.08 -12.23 3.81
CA ALA A 269 0.91 -12.92 4.33
C ALA A 269 1.04 -14.44 4.22
N ALA A 270 1.48 -14.97 3.08
CA ALA A 270 1.66 -16.41 2.89
C ALA A 270 2.70 -17.00 3.85
N GLN A 271 3.76 -16.25 4.15
CA GLN A 271 4.75 -16.63 5.17
C GLN A 271 4.13 -16.66 6.57
N GLU A 272 3.39 -15.63 6.96
CA GLU A 272 2.70 -15.59 8.25
C GLU A 272 1.69 -16.74 8.38
N ILE A 273 0.93 -17.01 7.32
CA ILE A 273 0.01 -18.15 7.23
C ILE A 273 0.76 -19.47 7.46
N ALA A 274 1.91 -19.70 6.82
CA ALA A 274 2.69 -20.92 7.01
C ALA A 274 3.14 -21.09 8.48
N GLY A 275 3.61 -20.01 9.12
CA GLY A 275 3.96 -20.02 10.55
C GLY A 275 2.77 -20.36 11.44
N LEU A 276 1.63 -19.71 11.22
CA LEU A 276 0.40 -19.95 12.00
C LEU A 276 -0.18 -21.34 11.75
N LEU A 277 -0.04 -21.90 10.54
CA LEU A 277 -0.42 -23.28 10.23
C LEU A 277 0.47 -24.29 10.96
N ALA A 278 1.78 -24.04 11.03
CA ALA A 278 2.70 -24.87 11.81
C ALA A 278 2.32 -24.92 13.30
N GLU A 279 1.91 -23.78 13.86
CA GLU A 279 1.39 -23.68 15.23
C GLU A 279 0.02 -24.36 15.40
N ALA A 280 -0.89 -24.19 14.44
CA ALA A 280 -2.22 -24.80 14.47
C ALA A 280 -2.21 -26.32 14.24
N MET A 281 -1.12 -26.85 13.66
CA MET A 281 -0.93 -28.27 13.33
C MET A 281 0.45 -28.79 13.79
N PRO A 282 0.76 -28.84 15.12
CA PRO A 282 2.11 -29.13 15.62
C PRO A 282 2.70 -30.47 15.19
N SER A 283 1.85 -31.48 14.93
CA SER A 283 2.29 -32.80 14.44
C SER A 283 2.78 -32.79 13.00
N ARG A 284 2.52 -31.70 12.25
CA ARG A 284 2.93 -31.47 10.86
C ARG A 284 3.65 -30.13 10.71
N ALA A 285 4.22 -29.58 11.78
CA ALA A 285 4.88 -28.27 11.74
C ALA A 285 5.97 -28.19 10.65
N ASP A 286 6.74 -29.27 10.47
CA ASP A 286 7.79 -29.37 9.44
C ASP A 286 7.26 -29.34 7.99
N ALA A 287 5.95 -29.50 7.79
CA ALA A 287 5.31 -29.42 6.48
C ALA A 287 5.06 -27.98 6.01
N PHE A 288 5.28 -26.99 6.88
CA PHE A 288 5.04 -25.58 6.61
C PHE A 288 6.34 -24.77 6.64
N ASP A 289 6.67 -24.14 5.52
CA ASP A 289 7.86 -23.29 5.40
C ASP A 289 7.52 -21.82 5.71
N ALA A 290 7.83 -21.38 6.92
CA ALA A 290 7.66 -20.00 7.37
C ALA A 290 8.89 -19.10 7.08
N THR A 291 9.85 -19.55 6.28
CA THR A 291 11.01 -18.74 5.92
C THR A 291 10.63 -17.61 4.96
N LEU A 292 11.28 -16.46 5.11
CA LEU A 292 11.14 -15.31 4.20
C LEU A 292 11.56 -15.73 2.80
N TYR A 293 10.76 -15.38 1.78
CA TYR A 293 11.26 -15.44 0.41
C TYR A 293 12.24 -14.27 0.22
N PRO A 294 13.54 -14.54 0.12
CA PRO A 294 14.54 -13.53 0.43
C PRO A 294 14.78 -12.63 -0.79
N ILE A 295 14.25 -11.41 -0.77
CA ILE A 295 14.76 -10.36 -1.68
C ILE A 295 15.85 -9.59 -0.94
N ARG A 296 17.11 -9.85 -1.27
CA ARG A 296 18.29 -9.18 -0.65
C ARG A 296 18.33 -7.66 -0.83
N SER A 297 17.38 -7.08 -1.53
CA SER A 297 17.47 -5.71 -2.04
C SER A 297 16.26 -4.84 -1.74
N GLY A 298 15.42 -5.19 -0.75
CA GLY A 298 14.18 -4.46 -0.50
C GLY A 298 13.06 -4.86 -1.47
N SER A 299 11.86 -4.31 -1.29
CA SER A 299 10.64 -4.77 -1.98
C SER A 299 10.65 -4.53 -3.49
N THR A 300 11.38 -3.51 -3.96
CA THR A 300 11.42 -3.16 -5.39
C THR A 300 12.76 -3.45 -6.07
N GLY A 301 13.76 -3.98 -5.35
CA GLY A 301 15.07 -4.38 -5.88
C GLY A 301 16.19 -3.39 -5.58
N LEU A 302 17.31 -3.48 -6.30
CA LEU A 302 18.53 -2.71 -6.00
C LEU A 302 18.76 -1.56 -6.99
N ASP A 303 19.10 -0.36 -6.52
CA ASP A 303 19.59 0.72 -7.38
C ASP A 303 21.06 1.04 -7.03
N VAL A 304 21.95 1.00 -8.02
CA VAL A 304 23.39 1.27 -7.85
C VAL A 304 23.85 2.40 -8.76
N LEU A 305 24.35 3.48 -8.16
CA LEU A 305 25.08 4.53 -8.85
C LEU A 305 26.58 4.20 -8.84
N PHE A 306 27.22 4.19 -10.00
CA PHE A 306 28.68 4.24 -10.09
C PHE A 306 29.15 5.68 -10.25
N VAL A 307 30.07 6.11 -9.39
CA VAL A 307 30.70 7.43 -9.45
C VAL A 307 32.17 7.22 -9.78
N ILE A 308 32.58 7.61 -10.99
CA ILE A 308 33.94 7.36 -11.50
C ILE A 308 34.72 8.67 -11.54
N ASP A 309 35.84 8.66 -10.82
CA ASP A 309 36.90 9.64 -10.93
C ASP A 309 37.61 9.47 -12.29
N SER A 310 37.61 10.53 -13.11
CA SER A 310 38.31 10.56 -14.39
C SER A 310 39.43 11.59 -14.46
N THR A 311 40.00 11.95 -13.31
CA THR A 311 41.15 12.85 -13.18
C THR A 311 42.44 12.20 -13.70
N GLY A 312 43.49 13.01 -13.92
CA GLY A 312 44.75 12.52 -14.50
C GLY A 312 45.46 11.42 -13.70
N SER A 313 45.31 11.38 -12.37
CA SER A 313 45.90 10.33 -11.50
C SER A 313 45.37 8.94 -11.85
N MET A 314 44.10 8.87 -12.28
CA MET A 314 43.43 7.63 -12.67
C MET A 314 43.97 7.02 -13.97
N SER A 315 44.93 7.63 -14.68
CA SER A 315 45.48 7.13 -15.95
C SER A 315 45.99 5.68 -15.92
N GLY A 316 46.45 5.19 -14.76
CA GLY A 316 46.85 3.79 -14.56
C GLY A 316 45.72 2.83 -14.14
N ARG A 317 44.54 3.35 -13.79
CA ARG A 317 43.45 2.61 -13.13
C ARG A 317 42.10 2.73 -13.83
N ILE A 318 41.90 3.73 -14.68
CA ILE A 318 40.59 4.08 -15.24
C ILE A 318 39.95 2.92 -16.02
N GLU A 319 40.74 2.17 -16.78
CA GLU A 319 40.23 0.99 -17.50
C GLU A 319 39.84 -0.16 -16.55
N ALA A 320 40.57 -0.32 -15.44
CA ALA A 320 40.21 -1.30 -14.41
C ALA A 320 38.93 -0.87 -13.67
N ALA A 321 38.77 0.43 -13.36
CA ALA A 321 37.56 0.98 -12.77
C ALA A 321 36.34 0.81 -13.69
N LYS A 322 36.50 1.09 -15.00
CA LYS A 322 35.45 0.83 -16.01
C LYS A 322 35.09 -0.64 -16.09
N GLN A 323 36.08 -1.55 -16.07
CA GLN A 323 35.84 -2.99 -16.07
C GLN A 323 35.12 -3.45 -14.79
N PHE A 324 35.53 -2.94 -13.63
CA PHE A 324 34.87 -3.18 -12.35
C PHE A 324 33.38 -2.82 -12.43
N ALA A 325 33.06 -1.59 -12.84
CA ALA A 325 31.69 -1.11 -12.98
C ALA A 325 30.88 -1.98 -13.98
N ALA A 326 31.48 -2.33 -15.11
CA ALA A 326 30.83 -3.15 -16.15
C ALA A 326 30.54 -4.60 -15.70
N THR A 327 31.36 -5.19 -14.84
CA THR A 327 31.13 -6.53 -14.27
C THR A 327 30.12 -6.49 -13.13
N MET A 328 30.21 -5.50 -12.25
CA MET A 328 29.24 -5.33 -11.17
C MET A 328 27.84 -5.08 -11.73
N ALA A 329 27.72 -4.30 -12.81
CA ALA A 329 26.44 -4.02 -13.46
C ALA A 329 25.73 -5.27 -13.99
N GLU A 330 26.45 -6.28 -14.50
CA GLU A 330 25.84 -7.56 -14.90
C GLU A 330 25.21 -8.30 -13.72
N THR A 331 25.90 -8.29 -12.57
CA THR A 331 25.43 -8.97 -11.36
C THR A 331 24.24 -8.25 -10.74
N VAL A 332 24.27 -6.92 -10.70
CA VAL A 332 23.15 -6.09 -10.24
C VAL A 332 21.92 -6.29 -11.12
N ALA A 333 22.07 -6.25 -12.44
CA ALA A 333 20.95 -6.45 -13.36
C ALA A 333 20.34 -7.86 -13.26
N ALA A 334 21.16 -8.89 -13.03
CA ALA A 334 20.67 -10.26 -12.80
C ALA A 334 19.82 -10.40 -11.53
N SER A 335 19.94 -9.45 -10.59
CA SER A 335 19.28 -9.45 -9.27
C SER A 335 18.12 -8.44 -9.18
N ARG A 336 17.41 -8.18 -10.29
CA ARG A 336 16.36 -7.14 -10.41
C ARG A 336 16.86 -5.71 -10.12
N GLY A 337 18.16 -5.47 -10.30
CA GLY A 337 18.78 -4.18 -10.04
C GLY A 337 18.85 -3.26 -11.25
N ARG A 338 19.03 -1.95 -10.98
CA ARG A 338 19.32 -0.92 -11.97
C ARG A 338 20.69 -0.30 -11.69
N VAL A 339 21.35 0.16 -12.73
CA VAL A 339 22.65 0.85 -12.63
C VAL A 339 22.60 2.22 -13.27
N ALA A 340 23.34 3.17 -12.69
CA ALA A 340 23.54 4.53 -13.21
C ALA A 340 25.02 4.91 -13.16
N LEU A 341 25.41 5.93 -13.91
CA LEU A 341 26.80 6.36 -14.05
C LEU A 341 26.93 7.88 -13.97
N VAL A 342 27.73 8.35 -13.02
CA VAL A 342 28.25 9.72 -12.94
C VAL A 342 29.76 9.68 -13.12
N GLU A 343 30.27 10.53 -14.00
CA GLU A 343 31.70 10.80 -14.15
C GLU A 343 32.03 12.15 -13.53
N TYR A 344 33.16 12.27 -12.84
CA TYR A 344 33.61 13.53 -12.27
C TYR A 344 35.11 13.78 -12.44
N ARG A 345 35.46 15.06 -12.41
CA ARG A 345 36.83 15.59 -12.35
C ARG A 345 36.88 16.69 -11.30
N ASP A 346 37.48 17.84 -11.58
CA ASP A 346 37.59 18.91 -10.58
C ASP A 346 37.20 20.30 -11.09
N ALA A 347 37.19 21.24 -10.16
CA ALA A 347 36.94 22.65 -10.40
C ALA A 347 37.91 23.23 -11.44
N GLY A 348 37.37 23.71 -12.55
CA GLY A 348 38.15 24.34 -13.62
C GLY A 348 38.46 23.43 -14.80
N ASP A 349 38.08 22.15 -14.74
CA ASP A 349 38.07 21.24 -15.87
C ASP A 349 36.87 21.48 -16.81
N ASP A 350 36.83 20.77 -17.95
CA ASP A 350 35.76 20.84 -18.94
C ASP A 350 34.36 20.55 -18.36
N PHE A 351 34.31 19.74 -17.31
CA PHE A 351 33.14 19.50 -16.46
C PHE A 351 33.60 19.09 -15.06
N VAL A 352 32.79 19.39 -14.05
CA VAL A 352 33.04 18.96 -12.66
C VAL A 352 32.42 17.59 -12.42
N ALA A 353 31.12 17.44 -12.69
CA ALA A 353 30.40 16.17 -12.64
C ALA A 353 29.36 16.11 -13.77
N VAL A 354 29.10 14.91 -14.30
CA VAL A 354 28.10 14.69 -15.35
C VAL A 354 27.47 13.31 -15.25
N THR A 355 26.14 13.27 -15.28
CA THR A 355 25.39 12.02 -15.43
C THR A 355 25.55 11.49 -16.85
N ARG A 356 26.29 10.38 -16.99
CA ARG A 356 26.49 9.69 -18.28
C ARG A 356 25.35 8.72 -18.59
N SER A 357 24.72 8.17 -17.55
CA SER A 357 23.59 7.25 -17.68
C SER A 357 22.70 7.33 -16.45
N GLY A 358 21.39 7.50 -16.65
CA GLY A 358 20.40 7.35 -15.58
C GLY A 358 20.20 5.89 -15.16
N LEU A 359 19.42 5.65 -14.10
CA LEU A 359 19.14 4.30 -13.60
C LEU A 359 18.45 3.44 -14.66
N THR A 360 19.12 2.39 -15.13
CA THR A 360 18.66 1.50 -16.20
C THR A 360 18.90 0.03 -15.91
N THR A 361 18.07 -0.84 -16.49
CA THR A 361 18.31 -2.30 -16.56
C THR A 361 19.05 -2.71 -17.83
N ASP A 362 19.27 -1.78 -18.78
CA ASP A 362 20.01 -2.02 -20.01
C ASP A 362 21.52 -1.93 -19.77
N VAL A 363 22.12 -3.07 -19.43
CA VAL A 363 23.57 -3.21 -19.21
C VAL A 363 24.39 -2.84 -20.46
N ALA A 364 23.84 -3.02 -21.67
CA ALA A 364 24.57 -2.67 -22.89
C ALA A 364 24.64 -1.14 -23.06
N ALA A 365 23.53 -0.44 -22.79
CA ALA A 365 23.51 1.03 -22.77
C ALA A 365 24.45 1.59 -21.68
N PHE A 366 24.45 1.00 -20.49
CA PHE A 366 25.37 1.37 -19.41
C PHE A 366 26.85 1.22 -19.83
N ARG A 367 27.20 0.10 -20.49
CA ARG A 367 28.56 -0.12 -21.01
C ARG A 367 28.98 0.91 -22.06
N ALA A 368 28.08 1.22 -22.98
CA ALA A 368 28.33 2.25 -23.99
C ALA A 368 28.58 3.63 -23.35
N ALA A 369 28.00 3.89 -22.18
CA ALA A 369 28.23 5.12 -21.42
C ALA A 369 29.60 5.16 -20.69
N LEU A 370 30.21 4.00 -20.41
CA LEU A 370 31.57 3.90 -19.84
C LEU A 370 32.66 4.15 -20.90
N ASP A 371 32.43 3.75 -22.14
CA ASP A 371 33.42 3.81 -23.23
C ASP A 371 34.13 5.16 -23.41
N PRO A 372 33.43 6.33 -23.40
CA PRO A 372 34.07 7.63 -23.61
C PRO A 372 34.88 8.14 -22.40
N ILE A 373 34.77 7.51 -21.23
CA ILE A 373 35.47 7.94 -20.01
C ILE A 373 36.97 7.70 -20.17
N SER A 374 37.76 8.75 -19.92
CA SER A 374 39.22 8.72 -19.96
C SER A 374 39.82 9.67 -18.93
N ALA A 375 40.98 9.29 -18.38
CA ALA A 375 41.69 10.03 -17.35
C ALA A 375 42.35 11.29 -17.92
N ASP A 376 41.95 12.46 -17.40
CA ASP A 376 42.45 13.78 -17.78
C ASP A 376 41.98 14.84 -16.76
N GLY A 377 42.59 16.03 -16.72
CA GLY A 377 42.24 17.05 -15.72
C GLY A 377 42.68 16.72 -14.28
N GLY A 378 41.99 17.28 -13.30
CA GLY A 378 42.24 17.14 -11.85
C GLY A 378 42.97 18.35 -11.27
N GLY A 379 44.09 18.77 -11.88
CA GLY A 379 44.78 20.02 -11.49
C GLY A 379 45.46 19.97 -10.12
N ASP A 380 44.69 19.97 -9.03
CA ASP A 380 45.13 19.76 -7.65
C ASP A 380 44.58 18.47 -7.02
N THR A 381 44.85 18.27 -5.74
CA THR A 381 44.31 17.17 -4.94
C THR A 381 44.01 17.80 -3.58
N PRO A 382 42.83 17.61 -2.96
CA PRO A 382 41.71 16.70 -3.30
C PRO A 382 40.93 16.97 -4.60
N GLU A 383 39.90 16.15 -4.91
CA GLU A 383 39.05 16.22 -6.12
C GLU A 383 37.55 16.45 -5.78
N ALA A 384 36.68 16.74 -6.76
CA ALA A 384 35.28 17.17 -6.55
C ALA A 384 34.21 16.05 -6.39
N LEU A 385 34.48 15.05 -5.53
CA LEU A 385 33.59 13.90 -5.35
C LEU A 385 32.21 14.27 -4.78
N LEU A 386 32.11 15.22 -3.84
CA LEU A 386 30.84 15.49 -3.16
C LEU A 386 29.79 16.07 -4.12
N THR A 387 30.24 16.87 -5.08
CA THR A 387 29.47 17.41 -6.20
C THR A 387 29.01 16.28 -7.11
N ALA A 388 29.84 15.26 -7.33
CA ALA A 388 29.47 14.10 -8.14
C ALA A 388 28.39 13.25 -7.47
N LEU A 389 28.50 13.03 -6.16
CA LEU A 389 27.47 12.36 -5.37
C LEU A 389 26.16 13.14 -5.39
N MET A 390 26.19 14.45 -5.10
CA MET A 390 24.98 15.29 -5.18
C MET A 390 24.36 15.30 -6.57
N THR A 391 25.18 15.37 -7.63
CA THR A 391 24.69 15.27 -9.02
C THR A 391 23.89 14.00 -9.23
N GLY A 392 24.42 12.84 -8.81
CA GLY A 392 23.71 11.58 -8.90
C GLY A 392 22.50 11.48 -7.97
N PHE A 393 22.57 12.06 -6.78
CA PHE A 393 21.47 12.04 -5.81
C PHE A 393 20.28 12.88 -6.27
N ASP A 394 20.53 14.00 -6.96
CA ASP A 394 19.50 14.93 -7.41
C ASP A 394 18.93 14.62 -8.80
N GLU A 395 19.75 14.08 -9.72
CA GLU A 395 19.32 13.85 -11.11
C GLU A 395 18.72 12.46 -11.35
N LEU A 396 18.96 11.47 -10.48
CA LEU A 396 18.49 10.10 -10.68
C LEU A 396 17.08 9.84 -10.12
N GLU A 397 16.31 9.05 -10.87
CA GLU A 397 14.99 8.58 -10.46
C GLU A 397 15.07 7.30 -9.62
N TRP A 398 15.42 7.45 -8.34
CA TRP A 398 15.50 6.35 -7.37
C TRP A 398 14.15 5.66 -7.15
N ARG A 399 14.14 4.32 -7.06
CA ARG A 399 12.91 3.56 -6.80
C ARG A 399 12.55 3.62 -5.32
N PRO A 400 11.29 3.92 -4.96
CA PRO A 400 10.77 3.66 -3.62
C PRO A 400 10.88 2.18 -3.25
N GLY A 401 11.24 1.88 -1.99
CA GLY A 401 11.39 0.50 -1.49
C GLY A 401 12.61 -0.27 -2.02
N ALA A 402 13.45 0.35 -2.85
CA ALA A 402 14.71 -0.22 -3.30
C ALA A 402 15.80 0.04 -2.27
N THR A 403 16.67 -0.94 -2.04
CA THR A 403 17.98 -0.65 -1.44
C THR A 403 18.83 0.16 -2.41
N LYS A 404 19.59 1.12 -1.91
CA LYS A 404 20.31 2.09 -2.74
C LYS A 404 21.79 2.11 -2.38
N ALA A 405 22.64 2.25 -3.39
CA ALA A 405 24.09 2.26 -3.24
C ALA A 405 24.73 3.27 -4.18
N ALA A 406 25.80 3.92 -3.72
CA ALA A 406 26.74 4.62 -4.58
C ALA A 406 28.11 3.97 -4.44
N VAL A 407 28.66 3.43 -5.52
CA VAL A 407 30.01 2.85 -5.56
C VAL A 407 30.95 3.89 -6.16
N VAL A 408 31.86 4.40 -5.33
CA VAL A 408 32.83 5.43 -5.74
C VAL A 408 34.14 4.76 -6.13
N LEU A 409 34.65 5.07 -7.32
CA LEU A 409 35.88 4.52 -7.88
C LEU A 409 36.88 5.66 -8.09
N THR A 410 37.86 5.79 -7.18
CA THR A 410 38.81 6.91 -7.13
C THR A 410 40.14 6.50 -6.51
N ASP A 411 41.20 7.27 -6.79
CA ASP A 411 42.49 7.16 -6.14
C ASP A 411 42.95 8.43 -5.42
N ALA A 412 42.04 9.38 -5.16
CA ALA A 412 42.31 10.67 -4.51
C ALA A 412 41.35 10.98 -3.35
N GLU A 413 41.75 11.88 -2.45
CA GLU A 413 40.86 12.46 -1.42
C GLU A 413 39.77 13.34 -2.07
N TYR A 414 38.75 13.74 -1.30
CA TYR A 414 37.72 14.67 -1.76
C TYR A 414 37.77 16.03 -1.03
N HIS A 415 37.31 17.10 -1.68
CA HIS A 415 37.17 18.39 -1.05
C HIS A 415 35.94 18.46 -0.12
N ASP A 416 36.07 19.14 1.02
CA ASP A 416 34.94 19.43 1.93
C ASP A 416 35.14 20.82 2.59
N PRO A 417 34.40 21.86 2.16
CA PRO A 417 33.44 21.85 1.05
C PRO A 417 34.13 21.71 -0.32
N ASP A 418 33.40 21.18 -1.29
CA ASP A 418 33.82 21.11 -2.69
C ASP A 418 34.07 22.50 -3.29
N VAL A 419 35.19 22.67 -4.00
CA VAL A 419 35.63 23.98 -4.50
C VAL A 419 34.67 24.56 -5.54
N ALA A 420 34.09 23.73 -6.40
CA ALA A 420 33.24 24.18 -7.50
C ALA A 420 31.85 24.66 -7.05
N THR A 421 31.25 23.98 -6.06
CA THR A 421 29.83 24.13 -5.71
C THR A 421 29.61 24.55 -4.25
N GLY A 422 30.60 24.34 -3.38
CA GLY A 422 30.49 24.53 -1.94
C GLY A 422 29.80 23.37 -1.21
N VAL A 423 29.46 22.29 -1.90
CA VAL A 423 28.80 21.11 -1.30
C VAL A 423 29.68 20.52 -0.19
N THR A 424 29.07 20.25 0.95
CA THR A 424 29.72 19.65 2.12
C THR A 424 29.37 18.18 2.29
N LEU A 425 30.16 17.46 3.08
CA LEU A 425 29.85 16.07 3.44
C LEU A 425 28.49 15.98 4.15
N ALA A 426 28.19 16.93 5.02
CA ALA A 426 26.93 16.98 5.75
C ALA A 426 25.72 17.13 4.81
N GLU A 427 25.83 17.91 3.74
CA GLU A 427 24.77 18.03 2.72
C GLU A 427 24.60 16.73 1.92
N VAL A 428 25.68 16.03 1.59
CA VAL A 428 25.62 14.71 0.93
C VAL A 428 24.95 13.67 1.83
N ALA A 429 25.32 13.62 3.12
CA ALA A 429 24.74 12.72 4.09
C ALA A 429 23.24 13.02 4.29
N ALA A 430 22.87 14.28 4.49
CA ALA A 430 21.47 14.69 4.62
C ALA A 430 20.65 14.32 3.36
N ARG A 431 21.21 14.58 2.17
CA ARG A 431 20.54 14.24 0.91
C ARG A 431 20.39 12.73 0.72
N SER A 432 21.39 11.95 1.13
CA SER A 432 21.26 10.48 1.17
C SER A 432 20.05 10.09 2.00
N LEU A 433 19.91 10.57 3.25
CA LEU A 433 18.76 10.27 4.12
C LEU A 433 17.41 10.65 3.51
N GLU A 434 17.33 11.75 2.75
CA GLU A 434 16.07 12.16 2.08
C GLU A 434 15.61 11.22 0.97
N ILE A 435 16.51 10.46 0.37
CA ILE A 435 16.22 9.54 -0.75
C ILE A 435 15.74 8.16 -0.25
N ASP A 436 15.80 7.91 1.07
CA ASP A 436 15.79 6.59 1.72
C ASP A 436 17.07 5.81 1.40
N PRO A 437 18.01 5.74 2.36
CA PRO A 437 19.36 6.24 2.22
C PRO A 437 20.18 5.56 1.13
N VAL A 438 20.97 6.35 0.41
CA VAL A 438 21.98 5.85 -0.52
C VAL A 438 23.27 5.57 0.26
N ASN A 439 23.58 4.29 0.48
CA ASN A 439 24.82 3.90 1.16
C ASN A 439 26.03 4.07 0.23
N VAL A 440 27.05 4.84 0.65
CA VAL A 440 28.23 5.11 -0.18
C VAL A 440 29.35 4.13 0.13
N TYR A 441 29.83 3.43 -0.90
CA TYR A 441 30.90 2.44 -0.85
C TYR A 441 32.11 2.91 -1.65
N PRO A 442 33.07 3.60 -1.01
CA PRO A 442 34.30 4.00 -1.66
C PRO A 442 35.21 2.80 -1.89
N VAL A 443 35.57 2.55 -3.15
CA VAL A 443 36.57 1.58 -3.57
C VAL A 443 37.86 2.34 -3.82
N VAL A 444 38.77 2.29 -2.84
CA VAL A 444 39.95 3.16 -2.78
C VAL A 444 41.23 2.38 -2.50
N PRO A 445 42.41 2.92 -2.88
CA PRO A 445 43.68 2.33 -2.51
C PRO A 445 43.87 2.22 -0.98
N ALA A 446 44.63 1.22 -0.54
CA ALA A 446 44.87 0.95 0.89
C ALA A 446 45.42 2.15 1.70
N TRP A 447 46.20 3.02 1.07
CA TRP A 447 46.78 4.20 1.72
C TRP A 447 45.75 5.32 1.99
N LEU A 448 44.61 5.28 1.29
CA LEU A 448 43.55 6.30 1.33
C LEU A 448 42.38 5.89 2.24
N ALA A 449 42.16 4.59 2.43
CA ALA A 449 41.05 4.02 3.18
C ALA A 449 40.88 4.53 4.64
N PRO A 450 41.91 4.51 5.52
CA PRO A 450 41.71 4.78 6.95
C PRO A 450 41.48 6.27 7.30
N ASN A 451 41.90 7.21 6.46
CA ASN A 451 41.86 8.64 6.79
C ASN A 451 41.09 9.50 5.77
N GLY A 452 40.84 9.00 4.55
CA GLY A 452 40.17 9.79 3.51
C GLY A 452 38.65 9.58 3.44
N TYR A 453 38.16 8.38 3.74
CA TYR A 453 36.79 7.97 3.35
C TYR A 453 35.91 7.38 4.44
N THR A 454 36.46 7.15 5.64
CA THR A 454 35.70 6.56 6.76
C THR A 454 34.51 7.45 7.16
N ALA A 455 34.70 8.76 7.23
CA ALA A 455 33.62 9.69 7.59
C ALA A 455 32.46 9.67 6.57
N LEU A 456 32.76 9.69 5.26
CA LEU A 456 31.76 9.60 4.21
C LEU A 456 30.99 8.27 4.25
N ALA A 457 31.70 7.15 4.39
CA ALA A 457 31.09 5.84 4.50
C ALA A 457 30.20 5.74 5.75
N ASP A 458 30.69 6.16 6.92
CA ASP A 458 29.97 6.06 8.19
C ASP A 458 28.69 6.91 8.20
N GLN A 459 28.77 8.18 7.77
CA GLN A 459 27.62 9.11 7.74
C GLN A 459 26.56 8.72 6.70
N THR A 460 26.92 7.91 5.71
CA THR A 460 25.98 7.38 4.72
C THR A 460 25.63 5.92 4.98
N SER A 461 26.04 5.33 6.11
CA SER A 461 25.85 3.91 6.44
C SER A 461 26.42 2.92 5.39
N GLY A 462 27.39 3.36 4.60
CA GLY A 462 28.17 2.52 3.70
C GLY A 462 29.43 1.97 4.36
N GLN A 463 30.35 1.44 3.53
CA GLN A 463 31.59 0.81 4.01
C GLN A 463 32.72 1.06 3.01
N VAL A 464 33.92 1.37 3.52
CA VAL A 464 35.13 1.54 2.70
C VAL A 464 35.63 0.18 2.21
N ILE A 465 35.89 0.07 0.92
CA ILE A 465 36.44 -1.11 0.24
C ILE A 465 37.86 -0.79 -0.20
N VAL A 466 38.79 -1.66 0.18
CA VAL A 466 40.22 -1.47 -0.10
C VAL A 466 40.61 -2.23 -1.36
N ASP A 467 41.14 -1.53 -2.36
CA ASP A 467 41.86 -2.13 -3.49
C ASP A 467 43.38 -1.97 -3.29
N ASP A 468 44.02 -3.02 -2.79
CA ASP A 468 45.48 -3.09 -2.58
C ASP A 468 46.23 -3.69 -3.80
N GLY A 469 45.58 -3.72 -4.97
CA GLY A 469 46.07 -4.35 -6.19
C GLY A 469 45.38 -5.68 -6.49
N ASP A 470 44.52 -6.19 -5.59
CA ASP A 470 43.56 -7.27 -5.85
C ASP A 470 42.18 -6.70 -6.21
N THR A 471 42.06 -6.15 -7.42
CA THR A 471 40.79 -5.60 -7.93
C THR A 471 39.67 -6.65 -7.97
N VAL A 472 40.00 -7.95 -8.12
CA VAL A 472 38.99 -9.03 -8.08
C VAL A 472 38.45 -9.22 -6.68
N GLY A 473 39.33 -9.23 -5.67
CA GLY A 473 38.96 -9.25 -4.26
C GLY A 473 38.13 -8.03 -3.87
N ALA A 474 38.55 -6.83 -4.26
CA ALA A 474 37.80 -5.60 -4.02
C ALA A 474 36.41 -5.63 -4.68
N LEU A 475 36.30 -6.15 -5.90
CA LEU A 475 35.01 -6.31 -6.60
C LEU A 475 34.10 -7.31 -5.87
N ALA A 476 34.65 -8.44 -5.41
CA ALA A 476 33.89 -9.42 -4.66
C ALA A 476 33.38 -8.86 -3.32
N ASP A 477 34.22 -8.09 -2.61
CA ASP A 477 33.83 -7.42 -1.36
C ASP A 477 32.74 -6.37 -1.62
N ALA A 478 32.89 -5.54 -2.66
CA ALA A 478 31.89 -4.56 -3.06
C ALA A 478 30.54 -5.19 -3.39
N LEU A 479 30.56 -6.25 -4.20
CA LEU A 479 29.36 -7.01 -4.55
C LEU A 479 28.69 -7.56 -3.28
N THR A 480 29.45 -8.23 -2.42
CA THR A 480 28.95 -8.79 -1.16
C THR A 480 28.27 -7.71 -0.31
N ARG A 481 28.95 -6.59 -0.05
CA ARG A 481 28.40 -5.49 0.75
C ARG A 481 27.18 -4.82 0.13
N VAL A 482 27.12 -4.76 -1.19
CA VAL A 482 26.01 -4.11 -1.89
C VAL A 482 24.81 -5.03 -2.04
N THR A 483 25.02 -6.32 -2.35
CA THR A 483 23.96 -7.27 -2.72
C THR A 483 23.56 -8.25 -1.63
N GLU A 484 24.36 -8.41 -0.57
CA GLU A 484 24.08 -9.34 0.53
C GLU A 484 23.76 -8.68 1.86
N ARG A 485 23.70 -7.34 1.90
CA ARG A 485 23.38 -6.58 3.11
C ARG A 485 22.01 -6.93 3.69
N PRO A 486 21.80 -6.78 5.02
CA PRO A 486 20.47 -6.85 5.60
C PRO A 486 19.55 -5.75 5.06
N VAL A 487 18.25 -6.02 5.04
CA VAL A 487 17.21 -5.04 4.69
C VAL A 487 16.66 -4.47 5.99
N ALA A 488 16.87 -3.16 6.19
CA ALA A 488 16.22 -2.41 7.27
C ALA A 488 14.77 -2.09 6.86
N ALA A 489 13.83 -2.23 7.78
CA ALA A 489 12.43 -1.88 7.58
C ALA A 489 11.83 -1.32 8.86
N LEU A 490 11.22 -0.13 8.75
CA LEU A 490 10.48 0.54 9.82
C LEU A 490 8.97 0.37 9.60
N ALA A 491 8.20 0.32 10.70
CA ALA A 491 6.76 0.12 10.65
C ALA A 491 5.99 1.28 9.98
N ASN A 492 6.48 2.51 10.12
CA ASN A 492 5.89 3.72 9.53
C ASN A 492 6.87 4.40 8.59
N THR A 493 6.37 5.09 7.57
CA THR A 493 7.18 5.93 6.67
C THR A 493 7.33 7.38 7.13
N THR A 494 6.60 7.80 8.16
CA THR A 494 6.73 9.14 8.75
C THR A 494 6.36 9.10 10.24
N TYR A 495 6.94 10.02 11.01
CA TYR A 495 6.59 10.22 12.41
C TYR A 495 6.25 11.68 12.70
N LEU A 496 5.17 11.86 13.48
CA LEU A 496 4.65 13.15 13.88
C LEU A 496 4.33 13.13 15.38
N ALA A 497 4.90 14.07 16.12
CA ALA A 497 4.63 14.22 17.54
C ALA A 497 4.75 15.68 17.99
N ARG A 498 4.32 15.96 19.22
CA ARG A 498 4.59 17.24 19.88
C ARG A 498 5.88 17.19 20.70
N PRO A 499 6.56 18.33 20.93
CA PRO A 499 7.65 18.39 21.89
C PRO A 499 7.26 17.81 23.25
N GLY A 500 8.10 16.92 23.78
CA GLY A 500 7.89 16.24 25.05
C GLY A 500 7.04 14.95 24.97
N GLU A 501 6.48 14.61 23.82
CA GLU A 501 5.86 13.30 23.61
C GLU A 501 6.90 12.24 23.23
N GLU A 502 6.70 11.01 23.68
CA GLU A 502 7.53 9.87 23.30
C GLU A 502 7.13 9.38 21.91
N VAL A 503 8.13 9.17 21.05
CA VAL A 503 8.03 8.50 19.75
C VAL A 503 8.65 7.12 19.89
N ARG A 504 7.96 6.09 19.37
CA ARG A 504 8.40 4.71 19.34
C ARG A 504 8.75 4.32 17.91
N PHE A 505 9.99 3.91 17.70
CA PHE A 505 10.48 3.40 16.42
C PHE A 505 10.55 1.88 16.49
N ASP A 506 9.99 1.22 15.48
CA ASP A 506 9.94 -0.25 15.40
C ASP A 506 10.52 -0.71 14.06
N ALA A 507 11.66 -1.39 14.13
CA ALA A 507 12.39 -1.96 13.02
C ALA A 507 12.27 -3.50 12.95
N SER A 508 11.25 -4.10 13.59
CA SER A 508 11.09 -5.56 13.70
C SER A 508 10.84 -6.24 12.35
N GLY A 509 10.40 -5.50 11.34
CA GLY A 509 10.30 -5.97 9.96
C GLY A 509 11.65 -6.15 9.25
N SER A 510 12.77 -5.73 9.86
CA SER A 510 14.11 -5.86 9.28
C SER A 510 14.55 -7.33 9.23
N TYR A 511 15.28 -7.72 8.19
CA TYR A 511 15.77 -9.09 8.05
C TYR A 511 17.13 -9.17 7.36
N ALA A 512 17.83 -10.30 7.59
CA ALA A 512 19.05 -10.67 6.90
C ALA A 512 18.89 -12.09 6.34
N ILE A 513 19.54 -12.38 5.22
CA ILE A 513 19.40 -13.66 4.51
C ILE A 513 20.68 -14.45 4.70
N ASP A 514 20.57 -15.70 5.15
CA ASP A 514 21.68 -16.55 5.59
C ASP A 514 22.49 -15.97 6.77
N SER A 515 21.87 -15.06 7.51
CA SER A 515 22.46 -14.34 8.64
C SER A 515 21.36 -13.93 9.62
N THR A 516 21.74 -13.29 10.72
CA THR A 516 20.80 -12.74 11.72
C THR A 516 21.19 -11.32 12.05
N ILE A 517 20.20 -10.44 12.24
CA ILE A 517 20.47 -9.08 12.71
C ILE A 517 20.89 -9.16 14.17
N THR A 518 22.00 -8.49 14.51
CA THR A 518 22.60 -8.54 15.85
C THR A 518 22.62 -7.18 16.54
N ARG A 519 22.44 -6.08 15.80
CA ARG A 519 22.54 -4.72 16.30
C ARG A 519 21.70 -3.75 15.48
N TYR A 520 21.11 -2.79 16.17
CA TYR A 520 20.41 -1.62 15.63
C TYR A 520 21.07 -0.37 16.20
N ASP A 521 21.50 0.55 15.34
CA ASP A 521 21.93 1.90 15.71
C ASP A 521 20.88 2.90 15.25
N TRP A 522 20.54 3.86 16.11
CA TRP A 522 19.48 4.84 15.89
C TRP A 522 20.09 6.24 15.90
N ASP A 523 20.00 6.91 14.76
CA ASP A 523 20.26 8.34 14.59
C ASP A 523 18.88 9.02 14.54
N VAL A 524 18.50 9.66 15.64
CA VAL A 524 17.12 10.14 15.83
C VAL A 524 16.89 11.56 15.31
N ASP A 525 17.94 12.29 14.95
CA ASP A 525 17.85 13.64 14.40
C ASP A 525 18.49 13.81 13.01
N GLY A 526 19.14 12.77 12.50
CA GLY A 526 19.67 12.67 11.15
C GLY A 526 20.97 13.44 10.96
N ASP A 527 21.73 13.69 12.03
CA ASP A 527 22.97 14.47 11.99
C ASP A 527 24.23 13.62 11.69
N GLY A 528 24.07 12.29 11.56
CA GLY A 528 25.14 11.33 11.32
C GLY A 528 25.82 10.82 12.59
N VAL A 529 25.40 11.27 13.77
CA VAL A 529 25.71 10.69 15.07
C VAL A 529 24.58 9.74 15.47
N PHE A 530 24.93 8.62 16.11
CA PHE A 530 23.94 7.64 16.57
C PHE A 530 23.78 7.75 18.08
N GLU A 531 22.60 8.16 18.54
CA GLU A 531 22.31 8.44 19.95
C GLU A 531 22.09 7.14 20.73
N GLN A 532 21.59 6.10 20.06
CA GLN A 532 21.21 4.85 20.71
C GLN A 532 21.70 3.63 19.93
N THR A 533 22.11 2.59 20.65
CA THR A 533 22.39 1.27 20.11
C THR A 533 21.61 0.23 20.90
N THR A 534 20.87 -0.63 20.20
CA THR A 534 20.06 -1.71 20.79
C THR A 534 20.37 -3.05 20.13
N THR A 535 20.04 -4.15 20.83
CA THR A 535 20.00 -5.51 20.25
C THR A 535 18.57 -5.93 19.88
N GLU A 536 17.58 -5.29 20.47
CA GLU A 536 16.17 -5.44 20.13
C GLU A 536 15.77 -4.42 19.06
N PRO A 537 14.78 -4.73 18.19
CA PRO A 537 14.43 -3.92 17.03
C PRO A 537 13.62 -2.67 17.35
N VAL A 538 13.58 -2.24 18.62
CA VAL A 538 12.72 -1.13 19.05
C VAL A 538 13.54 -0.12 19.84
N ALA A 539 13.34 1.16 19.53
CA ALA A 539 13.83 2.29 20.32
C ALA A 539 12.73 3.31 20.61
N THR A 540 12.90 4.09 21.66
CA THR A 540 12.04 5.25 21.95
C THR A 540 12.87 6.51 22.04
N HIS A 541 12.27 7.65 21.72
CA HIS A 541 12.90 8.95 21.87
C HIS A 541 11.87 10.03 22.22
N THR A 542 12.29 11.03 23.00
CA THR A 542 11.46 12.20 23.33
C THR A 542 12.19 13.46 22.94
N TYR A 543 11.66 14.15 21.94
CA TYR A 543 12.24 15.39 21.44
C TYR A 543 11.83 16.56 22.35
N PRO A 544 12.79 17.31 22.94
CA PRO A 544 12.47 18.39 23.87
C PRO A 544 12.01 19.68 23.17
N ALA A 545 12.23 19.79 21.87
CA ALA A 545 11.96 20.98 21.06
C ALA A 545 11.44 20.57 19.67
N GLU A 546 10.96 21.55 18.91
CA GLU A 546 10.52 21.35 17.53
C GLU A 546 11.70 20.92 16.64
N LEU A 547 11.43 20.01 15.71
CA LEU A 547 12.39 19.42 14.78
C LEU A 547 11.65 19.13 13.47
N THR A 548 12.30 19.38 12.34
CA THR A 548 11.89 18.82 11.05
C THR A 548 13.15 18.27 10.41
N GLY A 549 13.23 16.95 10.31
CA GLY A 549 14.44 16.26 9.87
C GLY A 549 14.15 14.82 9.50
N GLN A 550 15.21 14.02 9.45
CA GLN A 550 15.15 12.59 9.20
C GLN A 550 15.55 11.84 10.46
N MET A 551 14.98 10.66 10.67
CA MET A 551 15.51 9.64 11.58
C MET A 551 16.05 8.50 10.73
N GLN A 552 17.17 7.92 11.12
CA GLN A 552 17.74 6.72 10.51
C GLN A 552 17.86 5.58 11.52
N VAL A 553 17.56 4.37 11.05
CA VAL A 553 18.02 3.13 11.67
C VAL A 553 19.06 2.46 10.78
N ARG A 554 20.17 2.04 11.40
CA ARG A 554 21.20 1.20 10.78
C ARG A 554 21.20 -0.16 11.44
N VAL A 555 21.01 -1.22 10.64
CA VAL A 555 21.03 -2.61 11.11
C VAL A 555 22.33 -3.29 10.70
N THR A 556 22.92 -4.03 11.63
CA THR A 556 24.14 -4.82 11.40
C THR A 556 23.85 -6.30 11.62
N ASP A 557 24.21 -7.12 10.64
CA ASP A 557 24.04 -8.57 10.73
C ASP A 557 25.25 -9.28 11.37
N ALA A 558 25.14 -10.59 11.59
CA ALA A 558 26.20 -11.40 12.19
C ALA A 558 27.46 -11.52 11.31
N ASN A 559 27.37 -11.21 10.02
CA ASN A 559 28.49 -11.17 9.08
C ASN A 559 29.16 -9.78 9.01
N GLY A 560 28.63 -8.78 9.73
CA GLY A 560 29.12 -7.41 9.73
C GLY A 560 28.67 -6.59 8.51
N LEU A 561 27.68 -7.08 7.76
CA LEU A 561 27.04 -6.33 6.68
C LEU A 561 26.03 -5.35 7.25
N ILE A 562 25.89 -4.21 6.59
CA ILE A 562 25.14 -3.06 7.06
C ILE A 562 24.05 -2.70 6.07
N GLY A 563 22.83 -2.53 6.58
CA GLY A 563 21.71 -1.94 5.87
C GLY A 563 21.13 -0.78 6.69
N SER A 564 20.42 0.13 6.05
CA SER A 564 19.82 1.27 6.72
C SER A 564 18.53 1.70 6.03
N MET A 565 17.66 2.36 6.79
CA MET A 565 16.45 3.02 6.32
C MET A 565 16.32 4.35 7.06
N SER A 566 15.75 5.35 6.41
CA SER A 566 15.42 6.63 7.02
C SER A 566 13.98 7.02 6.75
N VAL A 567 13.43 7.83 7.66
CA VAL A 567 12.04 8.29 7.66
C VAL A 567 11.96 9.72 8.15
N PRO A 568 11.09 10.57 7.57
CA PRO A 568 10.86 11.91 8.08
C PRO A 568 10.32 11.90 9.51
N VAL A 569 10.84 12.80 10.33
CA VAL A 569 10.33 13.09 11.67
C VAL A 569 9.99 14.56 11.78
N THR A 570 8.75 14.84 12.15
CA THR A 570 8.27 16.19 12.40
C THR A 570 7.81 16.32 13.85
N ILE A 571 8.50 17.16 14.61
CA ILE A 571 8.15 17.52 15.97
C ILE A 571 7.71 18.97 15.96
N THR A 572 6.44 19.23 16.25
CA THR A 572 5.83 20.55 16.08
C THR A 572 4.73 20.77 17.09
N LEU A 573 4.46 22.02 17.48
CA LEU A 573 3.27 22.36 18.27
C LEU A 573 2.01 22.54 17.40
N THR A 574 2.20 22.75 16.10
CA THR A 574 1.12 22.95 15.13
C THR A 574 0.91 21.65 14.36
N PRO A 575 -0.31 21.09 14.34
CA PRO A 575 -0.57 19.92 13.53
C PRO A 575 -0.31 20.25 12.05
N PRO A 576 0.24 19.31 11.26
CA PRO A 576 0.37 19.49 9.83
C PRO A 576 -1.00 19.80 9.24
N ASP A 577 -1.05 20.82 8.38
CA ASP A 577 -2.20 21.02 7.51
C ASP A 577 -2.15 19.91 6.46
N ASP A 578 -3.04 18.92 6.59
CA ASP A 578 -3.18 17.83 5.62
C ASP A 578 -3.74 18.33 4.28
N GLY A 579 -4.18 19.60 4.21
CA GLY A 579 -4.81 20.20 3.05
C GLY A 579 -6.17 19.57 2.73
N LEU A 580 -6.72 18.76 3.64
CA LEU A 580 -7.97 18.06 3.44
C LEU A 580 -9.14 18.91 3.99
N PRO A 581 -10.30 18.89 3.31
CA PRO A 581 -11.48 19.56 3.83
C PRO A 581 -11.95 18.93 5.14
N ALA A 582 -12.30 19.77 6.11
CA ALA A 582 -12.93 19.30 7.34
C ALA A 582 -14.29 18.65 7.06
N ALA A 583 -14.67 17.66 7.87
CA ALA A 583 -15.99 17.06 7.79
C ALA A 583 -17.12 18.11 7.93
N PRO A 584 -18.27 17.93 7.24
CA PRO A 584 -19.45 18.73 7.48
C PRO A 584 -19.80 18.78 8.98
N THR A 585 -20.30 19.92 9.47
CA THR A 585 -20.71 20.09 10.86
C THR A 585 -22.03 19.39 11.15
N SER A 586 -22.89 19.25 10.13
CA SER A 586 -24.14 18.51 10.22
C SER A 586 -24.49 17.82 8.92
N VAL A 587 -25.12 16.64 9.02
CA VAL A 587 -25.74 15.91 7.91
C VAL A 587 -27.08 15.39 8.41
N THR A 588 -28.10 15.46 7.55
CA THR A 588 -29.44 14.94 7.80
C THR A 588 -29.92 14.21 6.56
N ALA A 589 -30.63 13.10 6.75
CA ALA A 589 -31.18 12.30 5.66
C ALA A 589 -32.64 11.98 5.96
N THR A 590 -33.55 12.43 5.08
CA THR A 590 -35.00 12.29 5.25
C THR A 590 -35.56 11.42 4.13
N PRO A 591 -35.91 10.15 4.41
CA PRO A 591 -36.48 9.25 3.41
C PRO A 591 -37.97 9.52 3.15
N THR A 592 -38.41 9.31 1.91
CA THR A 592 -39.83 9.13 1.57
C THR A 592 -40.28 7.70 1.88
N ALA A 593 -41.60 7.46 1.87
CA ALA A 593 -42.12 6.10 1.98
C ALA A 593 -41.61 5.24 0.80
N PRO A 594 -41.18 4.00 1.05
CA PRO A 594 -40.63 3.17 -0.01
C PRO A 594 -41.72 2.76 -1.01
N VAL A 595 -41.34 2.68 -2.29
CA VAL A 595 -42.12 2.07 -3.37
C VAL A 595 -41.27 0.94 -3.92
N ASP A 596 -41.79 -0.29 -3.92
CA ASP A 596 -41.04 -1.50 -4.33
C ASP A 596 -39.69 -1.68 -3.60
N GLY A 597 -39.63 -1.27 -2.32
CA GLY A 597 -38.41 -1.34 -1.49
C GLY A 597 -37.42 -0.18 -1.67
N LEU A 598 -37.73 0.78 -2.54
CA LEU A 598 -36.87 1.94 -2.86
C LEU A 598 -37.48 3.24 -2.32
N SER A 599 -36.66 4.11 -1.73
CA SER A 599 -37.06 5.46 -1.28
C SER A 599 -36.28 6.55 -2.01
N GLU A 600 -36.90 7.72 -2.14
CA GLU A 600 -36.14 8.96 -2.32
C GLU A 600 -35.64 9.43 -0.96
N VAL A 601 -34.37 9.83 -0.86
CA VAL A 601 -33.79 10.35 0.38
C VAL A 601 -33.28 11.76 0.14
N THR A 602 -33.86 12.73 0.84
CA THR A 602 -33.36 14.10 0.85
C THR A 602 -32.24 14.21 1.86
N VAL A 603 -31.03 14.45 1.38
CA VAL A 603 -29.82 14.66 2.17
C VAL A 603 -29.56 16.15 2.27
N ALA A 604 -29.32 16.68 3.46
CA ALA A 604 -28.95 18.09 3.66
C ALA A 604 -27.81 18.21 4.68
N TRP A 605 -26.90 19.15 4.45
CA TRP A 605 -25.71 19.34 5.27
C TRP A 605 -25.36 20.81 5.49
N ASP A 606 -24.57 21.06 6.53
CA ASP A 606 -23.90 22.34 6.79
C ASP A 606 -22.43 22.07 7.11
N GLY A 607 -21.55 23.04 6.84
CA GLY A 607 -20.10 22.89 7.02
C GLY A 607 -19.28 24.02 6.41
N ASP A 608 -18.06 24.17 6.90
CA ASP A 608 -17.08 25.09 6.31
C ASP A 608 -16.78 24.72 4.85
N THR A 609 -16.52 25.72 4.02
CA THR A 609 -16.16 25.55 2.61
C THR A 609 -14.69 25.86 2.35
N ALA A 610 -13.91 26.22 3.38
CA ALA A 610 -12.47 26.37 3.25
C ALA A 610 -11.85 25.08 2.69
N GLY A 611 -11.13 25.18 1.58
CA GLY A 611 -10.53 24.02 0.90
C GLY A 611 -11.50 23.15 0.09
N VAL A 612 -12.82 23.38 0.16
CA VAL A 612 -13.83 22.58 -0.55
C VAL A 612 -14.08 23.14 -1.95
N ALA A 613 -13.80 22.34 -2.98
CA ALA A 613 -14.19 22.60 -4.36
C ALA A 613 -15.58 22.02 -4.68
N GLU A 614 -15.87 20.81 -4.19
CA GLU A 614 -17.14 20.10 -4.38
C GLU A 614 -17.52 19.30 -3.11
N TRP A 615 -18.80 18.99 -2.95
CA TRP A 615 -19.26 18.03 -1.94
C TRP A 615 -19.48 16.65 -2.58
N GLY A 616 -18.98 15.61 -1.95
CA GLY A 616 -19.32 14.21 -2.25
C GLY A 616 -20.44 13.73 -1.34
N VAL A 617 -21.38 12.94 -1.88
CA VAL A 617 -22.42 12.24 -1.11
C VAL A 617 -22.26 10.74 -1.32
N THR A 618 -22.34 9.99 -0.22
CA THR A 618 -22.13 8.54 -0.21
C THR A 618 -23.34 7.78 0.32
N VAL A 619 -23.51 6.55 -0.16
CA VAL A 619 -24.48 5.55 0.33
C VAL A 619 -23.68 4.33 0.75
N ASP A 620 -23.75 3.96 2.03
CA ASP A 620 -22.90 2.95 2.66
C ASP A 620 -21.42 3.16 2.31
N GLY A 621 -21.00 4.43 2.35
CA GLY A 621 -19.67 4.90 2.02
C GLY A 621 -19.30 4.85 0.52
N VAL A 622 -20.13 4.27 -0.35
CA VAL A 622 -19.94 4.33 -1.81
C VAL A 622 -20.34 5.70 -2.33
N PRO A 623 -19.45 6.42 -3.05
CA PRO A 623 -19.81 7.70 -3.64
C PRO A 623 -20.91 7.57 -4.70
N VAL A 624 -21.99 8.34 -4.55
CA VAL A 624 -23.16 8.34 -5.45
C VAL A 624 -23.47 9.70 -6.07
N ALA A 625 -22.91 10.79 -5.53
CA ALA A 625 -23.08 12.11 -6.12
C ALA A 625 -21.89 13.03 -5.81
N ARG A 626 -21.64 13.96 -6.74
CA ARG A 626 -20.86 15.19 -6.51
C ARG A 626 -21.77 16.38 -6.76
N VAL A 627 -21.69 17.37 -5.88
CA VAL A 627 -22.44 18.61 -6.03
C VAL A 627 -21.52 19.83 -5.85
N PRO A 628 -21.81 20.95 -6.53
CA PRO A 628 -21.03 22.17 -6.35
C PRO A 628 -20.96 22.59 -4.89
N VAL A 629 -19.86 23.24 -4.48
CA VAL A 629 -19.67 23.74 -3.10
C VAL A 629 -20.81 24.64 -2.60
N THR A 630 -21.57 25.28 -3.50
CA THR A 630 -22.73 26.13 -3.20
C THR A 630 -23.98 25.36 -2.79
N GLU A 631 -24.07 24.07 -3.14
CA GLU A 631 -25.21 23.22 -2.77
C GLU A 631 -25.11 22.74 -1.33
N ARG A 632 -26.25 22.62 -0.67
CA ARG A 632 -26.38 22.17 0.73
C ARG A 632 -27.42 21.07 0.91
N SER A 633 -28.01 20.60 -0.19
CA SER A 633 -28.94 19.49 -0.17
C SER A 633 -28.96 18.76 -1.51
N VAL A 634 -29.22 17.47 -1.49
CA VAL A 634 -29.41 16.63 -2.67
C VAL A 634 -30.54 15.63 -2.43
N VAL A 635 -31.22 15.20 -3.50
CA VAL A 635 -32.16 14.08 -3.43
C VAL A 635 -31.51 12.87 -4.09
N LEU A 636 -31.32 11.82 -3.31
CA LEU A 636 -30.92 10.50 -3.81
C LEU A 636 -32.18 9.73 -4.19
N THR A 637 -32.24 9.19 -5.39
CA THR A 637 -33.29 8.28 -5.82
C THR A 637 -32.83 6.84 -5.67
N ASP A 638 -33.83 5.96 -5.61
CA ASP A 638 -33.64 4.51 -5.63
C ASP A 638 -32.89 3.95 -4.41
N VAL A 639 -32.85 4.66 -3.27
CA VAL A 639 -32.19 4.15 -2.06
C VAL A 639 -32.94 2.91 -1.56
N ARG A 640 -32.30 1.74 -1.56
CA ARG A 640 -32.90 0.52 -0.99
C ARG A 640 -33.08 0.68 0.51
N ARG A 641 -34.28 0.37 1.01
CA ARG A 641 -34.62 0.51 2.43
C ARG A 641 -35.02 -0.82 3.08
N GLY A 642 -34.58 -1.93 2.49
CA GLY A 642 -34.71 -3.27 3.10
C GLY A 642 -33.92 -3.37 4.39
N ASP A 643 -32.72 -2.77 4.40
CA ASP A 643 -31.85 -2.64 5.57
C ASP A 643 -31.60 -1.18 5.93
N ALA A 644 -30.92 -0.96 7.06
CA ALA A 644 -30.44 0.35 7.43
C ALA A 644 -29.33 0.78 6.46
N VAL A 645 -29.36 2.05 6.05
CA VAL A 645 -28.42 2.61 5.07
C VAL A 645 -27.70 3.79 5.70
N GLU A 646 -26.38 3.82 5.58
CA GLU A 646 -25.57 4.97 5.95
C GLU A 646 -25.52 5.98 4.80
N ILE A 647 -25.81 7.25 5.10
CA ILE A 647 -25.67 8.36 4.16
C ILE A 647 -24.58 9.29 4.64
N GLY A 648 -23.52 9.45 3.86
CA GLY A 648 -22.38 10.31 4.17
C GLY A 648 -22.31 11.56 3.28
N VAL A 649 -21.72 12.63 3.81
CA VAL A 649 -21.32 13.81 3.04
C VAL A 649 -19.87 14.17 3.41
N LEU A 650 -19.06 14.49 2.41
CA LEU A 650 -17.64 14.83 2.56
C LEU A 650 -17.23 15.97 1.61
N GLY A 651 -16.17 16.69 1.95
CA GLY A 651 -15.60 17.72 1.08
C GLY A 651 -14.54 17.16 0.13
N LEU A 652 -14.46 17.70 -1.08
CA LEU A 652 -13.44 17.37 -2.07
C LEU A 652 -12.63 18.62 -2.43
N THR A 653 -11.29 18.51 -2.49
CA THR A 653 -10.43 19.60 -2.98
C THR A 653 -10.49 19.73 -4.51
N ALA A 654 -9.86 20.78 -5.07
CA ALA A 654 -9.73 20.94 -6.52
C ALA A 654 -8.93 19.81 -7.16
N GLU A 655 -7.95 19.27 -6.44
CA GLU A 655 -7.14 18.10 -6.79
C GLU A 655 -7.83 16.78 -6.42
N THR A 656 -9.11 16.82 -6.03
CA THR A 656 -9.95 15.67 -5.67
C THR A 656 -9.49 14.87 -4.45
N ALA A 657 -8.74 15.51 -3.54
CA ALA A 657 -8.49 14.94 -2.22
C ALA A 657 -9.79 14.90 -1.40
N VAL A 658 -10.02 13.77 -0.75
CA VAL A 658 -11.22 13.42 -0.02
C VAL A 658 -11.01 13.74 1.45
N GLY A 659 -11.77 14.71 1.95
CA GLY A 659 -11.81 15.03 3.37
C GLY A 659 -12.68 14.06 4.17
N ASP A 660 -12.68 14.25 5.48
CA ASP A 660 -13.48 13.43 6.38
C ASP A 660 -14.97 13.50 6.06
N ALA A 661 -15.65 12.35 6.16
CA ALA A 661 -17.09 12.27 5.97
C ALA A 661 -17.83 12.46 7.30
N ARG A 662 -18.98 13.12 7.25
CA ARG A 662 -20.01 13.00 8.30
C ARG A 662 -21.14 12.15 7.76
N SER A 663 -21.53 11.12 8.50
CA SER A 663 -22.61 10.21 8.11
C SER A 663 -23.79 10.22 9.08
N VAL A 664 -24.94 9.78 8.56
CA VAL A 664 -26.16 9.48 9.33
C VAL A 664 -26.75 8.16 8.86
N VAL A 665 -27.21 7.34 9.80
CA VAL A 665 -27.88 6.07 9.48
C VAL A 665 -29.38 6.31 9.33
N VAL A 666 -29.91 5.92 8.18
CA VAL A 666 -31.34 5.88 7.90
C VAL A 666 -31.84 4.45 8.20
N PRO A 667 -32.66 4.22 9.24
CA PRO A 667 -33.07 2.86 9.66
C PRO A 667 -33.87 2.13 8.58
N ALA A 668 -33.85 0.80 8.47
CA ALA A 668 -34.68 0.07 7.50
C ALA A 668 -36.16 0.55 7.48
N ALA A 669 -36.79 0.54 6.31
CA ALA A 669 -38.21 0.83 6.21
C ALA A 669 -39.00 -0.27 6.93
N SER A 670 -39.93 0.13 7.80
CA SER A 670 -40.83 -0.84 8.44
C SER A 670 -41.64 -1.58 7.37
N PRO A 671 -41.84 -2.92 7.50
CA PRO A 671 -42.64 -3.66 6.55
C PRO A 671 -44.03 -3.02 6.43
N GLU A 672 -44.48 -2.81 5.20
CA GLU A 672 -45.78 -2.21 4.91
C GLU A 672 -46.87 -2.99 5.67
N PRO A 673 -47.78 -2.33 6.40
CA PRO A 673 -48.92 -3.02 6.97
C PRO A 673 -49.71 -3.64 5.81
N ALA A 674 -49.87 -4.96 5.82
CA ALA A 674 -50.63 -5.66 4.79
C ALA A 674 -51.95 -4.92 4.49
N PRO A 675 -52.34 -4.73 3.22
CA PRO A 675 -53.52 -3.96 2.89
C PRO A 675 -54.73 -4.57 3.60
N ALA A 676 -55.43 -3.73 4.37
CA ALA A 676 -56.62 -4.14 5.09
C ALA A 676 -57.61 -4.77 4.10
N GLY A 677 -57.88 -6.06 4.29
CA GLY A 677 -58.91 -6.77 3.52
C GLY A 677 -60.25 -6.03 3.58
N PRO A 678 -61.09 -6.13 2.54
CA PRO A 678 -62.30 -5.33 2.43
C PRO A 678 -63.22 -5.54 3.64
N GLY A 679 -63.55 -4.42 4.29
CA GLY A 679 -64.23 -4.39 5.59
C GLY A 679 -65.60 -5.07 5.60
N ALA A 680 -65.86 -5.78 6.70
CA ALA A 680 -67.21 -6.17 7.09
C ALA A 680 -67.95 -4.97 7.72
N PRO A 681 -69.28 -4.84 7.52
CA PRO A 681 -69.99 -3.60 7.81
C PRO A 681 -70.39 -3.44 9.29
N GLY A 682 -70.15 -2.24 9.80
CA GLY A 682 -71.02 -1.39 10.64
C GLY A 682 -71.76 -2.00 11.85
N GLY A 683 -71.39 -1.53 13.05
CA GLY A 683 -72.23 -1.55 14.26
C GLY A 683 -72.01 -0.27 15.09
N PRO A 684 -73.04 0.27 15.77
CA PRO A 684 -73.25 1.71 15.87
C PRO A 684 -72.53 2.39 17.04
N GLY A 685 -72.25 3.68 16.83
CA GLY A 685 -71.53 4.54 17.74
C GLY A 685 -72.29 4.90 19.02
N THR A 686 -71.51 5.38 19.98
CA THR A 686 -71.98 6.24 21.06
C THR A 686 -71.03 7.43 21.16
N SER A 687 -71.63 8.61 21.07
CA SER A 687 -71.04 9.91 21.32
C SER A 687 -70.94 10.17 22.82
N VAL A 688 -70.01 11.06 23.22
CA VAL A 688 -70.21 12.17 24.19
C VAL A 688 -68.87 12.95 24.37
N PRO A 689 -68.89 14.26 24.68
CA PRO A 689 -67.88 15.23 24.24
C PRO A 689 -67.05 15.92 25.34
N GLY A 690 -65.92 16.52 24.94
CA GLY A 690 -65.44 17.88 25.29
C GLY A 690 -64.90 18.20 26.69
N GLY A 691 -63.64 18.67 26.77
CA GLY A 691 -63.13 19.54 27.85
C GLY A 691 -61.63 19.41 28.15
N PRO A 692 -60.91 20.48 28.58
CA PRO A 692 -59.66 20.89 27.90
C PRO A 692 -58.37 20.93 28.77
N ALA A 693 -57.25 21.11 28.04
CA ALA A 693 -55.99 21.79 28.37
C ALA A 693 -55.33 21.60 29.75
N GLY A 694 -54.14 20.98 29.74
CA GLY A 694 -53.18 20.96 30.84
C GLY A 694 -51.75 20.99 30.33
N GLN A 695 -51.01 22.02 30.73
CA GLN A 695 -49.58 22.29 30.53
C GLN A 695 -48.68 21.12 30.94
N ALA A 696 -47.61 20.85 30.18
CA ALA A 696 -46.49 20.02 30.57
C ALA A 696 -45.18 20.85 30.54
N PRO A 697 -44.31 20.78 31.58
CA PRO A 697 -43.09 21.56 31.70
C PRO A 697 -41.85 20.87 31.10
N ALA A 698 -40.81 21.68 30.86
CA ALA A 698 -39.51 21.30 30.32
C ALA A 698 -38.68 20.40 31.27
N PRO A 699 -37.72 19.60 30.74
CA PRO A 699 -36.76 18.86 31.57
C PRO A 699 -35.52 19.72 31.89
N GLY A 700 -35.19 19.78 33.18
CA GLY A 700 -33.99 20.42 33.72
C GLY A 700 -32.79 19.49 33.75
N SER A 701 -31.63 20.11 33.60
CA SER A 701 -30.28 19.57 33.71
C SER A 701 -29.93 19.15 35.14
N ALA A 702 -29.17 18.05 35.27
CA ALA A 702 -28.56 17.62 36.52
C ALA A 702 -27.03 17.54 36.33
N SER A 703 -26.32 18.32 37.13
CA SER A 703 -24.87 18.22 37.37
C SER A 703 -24.59 17.51 38.70
N PRO A 704 -23.36 17.00 38.91
CA PRO A 704 -23.06 16.00 39.93
C PRO A 704 -22.57 16.59 41.26
N VAL A 705 -22.50 15.69 42.25
CA VAL A 705 -22.22 15.91 43.67
C VAL A 705 -20.70 15.94 43.97
N THR A 706 -20.27 16.93 44.77
CA THR A 706 -18.96 17.09 45.47
C THR A 706 -19.01 16.38 46.85
N ALA A 707 -17.97 16.06 47.63
CA ALA A 707 -16.59 16.52 47.95
C ALA A 707 -15.92 15.41 48.85
N PRO A 708 -14.80 15.59 49.62
CA PRO A 708 -13.84 16.70 49.80
C PRO A 708 -12.32 16.28 49.70
N VAL A 709 -11.41 17.14 49.19
CA VAL A 709 -10.51 18.11 49.85
C VAL A 709 -9.60 17.58 50.98
N ASP A 710 -8.28 17.62 50.74
CA ASP A 710 -7.30 18.00 51.76
C ASP A 710 -6.14 18.84 51.18
N THR A 711 -5.66 19.77 51.99
CA THR A 711 -4.96 21.03 51.66
C THR A 711 -3.43 20.96 51.68
N ALA A 712 -2.74 21.74 50.82
CA ALA A 712 -1.61 22.62 51.21
C ALA A 712 -1.11 23.51 50.04
N ALA A 713 -0.85 24.79 50.33
CA ALA A 713 -0.17 25.79 49.51
C ALA A 713 0.66 26.69 50.47
N PRO A 714 1.42 27.71 50.02
CA PRO A 714 2.43 27.78 48.96
C PRO A 714 3.78 28.37 49.47
N ALA A 715 4.82 28.41 48.64
CA ALA A 715 5.97 29.30 48.86
C ALA A 715 6.63 29.76 47.54
N THR A 716 6.70 31.07 47.34
CA THR A 716 7.62 31.85 46.48
C THR A 716 7.86 33.20 47.22
N PRO A 717 8.77 34.12 46.83
CA PRO A 717 9.75 34.14 45.72
C PRO A 717 11.17 34.65 46.14
N THR A 718 12.18 34.58 45.25
CA THR A 718 13.16 35.69 45.14
C THR A 718 13.76 35.81 43.75
N SER A 719 14.00 37.08 43.39
CA SER A 719 14.30 37.70 42.11
C SER A 719 15.78 37.84 41.76
N ALA A 720 16.10 37.90 40.46
CA ALA A 720 16.97 38.86 39.76
C ALA A 720 17.43 38.20 38.44
N GLY A 721 17.35 38.77 37.24
CA GLY A 721 17.23 40.15 36.81
C GLY A 721 18.51 40.57 36.08
N THR A 722 18.57 40.41 34.75
CA THR A 722 19.29 41.35 33.88
C THR A 722 18.64 41.39 32.49
N ARG A 723 18.61 42.59 31.94
CA ARG A 723 17.70 43.13 30.93
C ARG A 723 18.56 43.81 29.86
N ALA A 724 18.31 43.56 28.58
CA ALA A 724 18.52 44.49 27.46
C ALA A 724 17.95 43.81 26.19
N ALA A 725 16.72 44.11 25.77
CA ALA A 725 16.26 45.27 25.00
C ALA A 725 16.28 45.00 23.47
N PRO A 726 15.23 45.41 22.73
CA PRO A 726 14.93 44.90 21.40
C PRO A 726 15.48 45.81 20.30
N VAL A 727 15.85 45.23 19.16
CA VAL A 727 16.02 45.98 17.90
C VAL A 727 14.96 45.52 16.90
N ARG A 728 14.43 46.52 16.22
CA ARG A 728 13.20 46.54 15.43
C ARG A 728 13.49 46.16 13.97
N ALA A 729 12.56 45.39 13.42
CA ALA A 729 12.34 44.92 12.05
C ALA A 729 12.86 45.73 10.85
N THR A 730 13.12 45.02 9.74
CA THR A 730 12.46 45.26 8.42
C THR A 730 12.55 44.02 7.49
N PRO A 731 11.66 43.90 6.48
CA PRO A 731 11.21 42.62 5.89
C PRO A 731 11.78 42.33 4.49
N ALA A 732 11.82 41.06 4.11
CA ALA A 732 11.85 40.62 2.71
C ALA A 732 11.35 39.17 2.59
N ASP A 733 10.04 39.00 2.75
CA ASP A 733 9.30 37.91 2.11
C ASP A 733 9.02 38.30 0.65
N ALA A 734 8.94 37.29 -0.22
CA ALA A 734 8.66 37.32 -1.67
C ALA A 734 9.87 37.38 -2.61
N ALA A 735 10.50 36.22 -2.83
CA ALA A 735 10.91 35.73 -4.17
C ALA A 735 11.49 34.31 -4.08
N ARG A 736 10.66 33.29 -4.34
CA ARG A 736 11.04 32.00 -4.99
C ARG A 736 9.80 31.10 -5.15
N ARG A 737 8.83 31.60 -5.91
CA ARG A 737 7.90 30.79 -6.71
C ARG A 737 7.92 31.39 -8.10
N GLY A 738 8.39 30.63 -9.10
CA GLY A 738 8.29 31.01 -10.50
C GLY A 738 9.55 30.75 -11.33
N VAL A 739 9.77 29.50 -11.74
CA VAL A 739 10.34 29.17 -13.06
C VAL A 739 9.65 27.90 -13.57
N LEU A 740 8.44 28.04 -14.09
CA LEU A 740 7.87 27.13 -15.08
C LEU A 740 7.23 28.00 -16.16
N ALA A 741 7.98 28.26 -17.23
CA ALA A 741 7.47 28.48 -18.58
C ALA A 741 8.64 28.76 -19.52
N ARG A 742 8.86 27.87 -20.51
CA ARG A 742 8.71 28.17 -21.95
C ARG A 742 9.37 27.08 -22.80
N THR A 743 8.54 26.19 -23.33
CA THR A 743 8.55 25.90 -24.78
C THR A 743 7.11 25.74 -25.22
N GLY A 744 6.59 26.75 -25.89
CA GLY A 744 5.34 26.64 -26.63
C GLY A 744 5.59 25.93 -27.95
N LEU A 745 4.74 24.96 -28.27
CA LEU A 745 4.50 24.56 -29.65
C LEU A 745 3.01 24.28 -29.83
N ASP A 746 2.48 24.94 -30.86
CA ASP A 746 1.08 24.98 -31.29
C ASP A 746 0.50 23.59 -31.59
N VAL A 747 -0.75 23.42 -31.15
CA VAL A 747 -1.66 22.35 -31.56
C VAL A 747 -2.33 22.76 -32.87
N GLY A 748 -2.11 22.02 -33.96
CA GLY A 748 -2.70 22.36 -35.25
C GLY A 748 -2.41 21.39 -36.40
N ALA A 749 -2.88 20.14 -36.27
CA ALA A 749 -3.29 19.23 -37.36
C ALA A 749 -2.29 18.90 -38.49
N VAL A 750 -1.68 17.71 -38.43
CA VAL A 750 -1.64 16.79 -39.58
C VAL A 750 -1.83 15.35 -39.09
N ALA A 751 -3.01 14.81 -39.39
CA ALA A 751 -3.27 13.38 -39.38
C ALA A 751 -2.41 12.69 -40.45
N GLY A 752 -1.74 11.59 -40.07
CA GLY A 752 -1.18 10.62 -41.01
C GLY A 752 0.29 10.27 -40.79
N ALA A 753 0.60 9.46 -39.76
CA ALA A 753 1.74 8.55 -39.73
C ALA A 753 1.77 7.68 -38.45
N ALA A 754 0.75 6.84 -38.24
CA ALA A 754 0.80 5.77 -37.23
C ALA A 754 0.05 4.52 -37.74
N MET A 755 0.27 4.19 -39.01
CA MET A 755 -0.24 2.98 -39.66
C MET A 755 0.83 2.34 -40.54
N VAL A 756 2.08 2.22 -40.08
CA VAL A 756 3.08 1.29 -40.61
C VAL A 756 4.09 0.95 -39.50
N LEU A 757 3.71 0.15 -38.51
CA LEU A 757 4.64 -0.74 -37.76
C LEU A 757 3.90 -1.77 -36.89
N MET A 758 2.77 -2.28 -37.40
CA MET A 758 2.04 -3.44 -36.89
C MET A 758 2.10 -4.60 -37.88
N ILE A 759 3.27 -4.83 -38.50
CA ILE A 759 3.62 -6.04 -39.27
C ILE A 759 5.12 -6.32 -39.10
N ALA A 760 5.55 -6.74 -37.91
CA ALA A 760 6.87 -7.39 -37.69
C ALA A 760 7.01 -8.14 -36.35
N GLY A 761 5.95 -8.32 -35.55
CA GLY A 761 6.04 -8.90 -34.20
C GLY A 761 5.31 -10.23 -34.00
N ALA A 762 4.93 -10.94 -35.06
CA ALA A 762 4.13 -12.19 -34.97
C ALA A 762 4.86 -13.43 -35.54
N ALA A 763 6.19 -13.45 -35.48
CA ALA A 763 6.99 -14.58 -35.99
C ALA A 763 8.20 -14.89 -35.09
N ALA A 764 7.98 -15.10 -33.78
CA ALA A 764 9.03 -15.62 -32.90
C ALA A 764 8.52 -16.42 -31.68
N LEU A 765 7.27 -16.89 -31.66
CA LEU A 765 6.72 -17.67 -30.53
C LEU A 765 6.04 -18.99 -30.93
N VAL A 766 6.56 -19.68 -31.97
CA VAL A 766 6.05 -21.01 -32.40
C VAL A 766 7.15 -22.09 -32.38
N VAL A 767 8.34 -21.83 -31.81
CA VAL A 767 9.47 -22.79 -31.89
C VAL A 767 9.89 -23.46 -30.58
N SER A 768 9.44 -23.04 -29.38
CA SER A 768 9.87 -23.73 -28.14
C SER A 768 8.90 -24.79 -27.58
N HIS A 769 7.68 -24.95 -28.13
CA HIS A 769 6.70 -25.91 -27.59
C HIS A 769 6.61 -27.26 -28.32
N ARG A 770 7.69 -27.70 -28.98
CA ARG A 770 7.79 -29.03 -29.65
C ARG A 770 8.95 -29.91 -29.17
N ARG A 771 9.35 -29.79 -27.90
CA ARG A 771 10.27 -30.76 -27.26
C ARG A 771 9.88 -31.05 -25.82
N ARG A 772 8.80 -31.81 -25.63
CA ARG A 772 8.56 -32.71 -24.48
C ARG A 772 7.25 -33.44 -24.77
N LEU A 773 7.36 -34.64 -25.35
CA LEU A 773 6.40 -35.77 -25.39
C LEU A 773 6.77 -36.72 -26.54
N ARG A 774 7.94 -37.36 -26.43
CA ARG A 774 8.25 -38.66 -27.06
C ARG A 774 9.31 -39.38 -26.23
N ALA A 775 8.88 -39.96 -25.12
CA ALA A 775 9.62 -41.00 -24.40
C ALA A 775 8.61 -41.97 -23.76
N HIS A 776 8.05 -42.85 -24.60
CA HIS A 776 7.56 -44.19 -24.22
C HIS A 776 7.46 -45.04 -25.50
N ARG A 777 8.64 -45.49 -25.95
CA ARG A 777 8.92 -46.90 -26.21
C ARG A 777 10.32 -47.18 -25.68
#